data_AF-A0A3S1A3U0-F1
#
_entry.id   AF-A0A3S1A3U0-F1
#
_cell.length_a   1.000
_cell.length_b   1.000
_cell.length_c   1.000
_cell.angle_alpha   90.00
_cell.angle_beta   90.00
_cell.angle_gamma   90.00
#
_symmetry.space_group_name_H-M   'P 1'
#
loop_
_entity.id
_entity.type
_entity.pdbx_description
1 polymer ?
#
loop_
_entity_poly.entity_id
_entity_poly.type
_entity_poly.pdbx_seq_one_letter_code
_entity_poly.pdbx_strand_id
1 'polypeptide(L)'
;MKTFTLQDAGDICRLLTERLMQSVNADTVPWRQSVIRHGIPVHALSGQGFTGINVLLLWQSALQNGLISNRWLTGDDLRSLGGRIMPGQKPTTVVRYKPSLSLFRVINIEQCEGLSDMLQPGWPWPPSPVPGMERVGEWQFASQVPVLFSAQRPAVYLPDSDRIELPESDADSLAALLVRATGHPSRLGRFTLADGLPDINSHLQEALIADIGRALLAARAGILLAGDPMWTGERGSDPWILFKSASEAGKAVDWLETQRQRLVTLPLDEVQYWQREAAHLLTTHYGQQLDDTTLVCDSVVNQHLRYNISPSNAVNALARIYDWPRCDMPTALFTPELNSVADALARFSLNPGSLAVHRVASDIDDSDVVLEAPELGTLLLPPPSAESVDEVAANDEEEGGDPDDPGNLAALPWVRNQGRPNPHRATFIRQFHEIAPYENRWTVFSDFIHMSAAALHNRCHFVQEIEDDYMRRIKRYKTADQRRFPVLFNTLVDGMEFSAADFLGSVFMELELGDRRRGQYFTPYSVAYMMAKMQLSDGLPALTSGERDFITVSDPACGAGGLIVAMAQAMLEAGFNPQKQMMAVCVDIDPVAAMMAYVQLALCGIPAMVIVGNSLSMELRQTWRTPFWMMFGWERKWAHEQERQTQQNVA
;
A
#
# COMPACT_ATOMS: atom_id res chain seq x y z
N MET A 1 -9.31 -54.72 9.47
CA MET A 1 -9.07 -53.27 9.33
C MET A 1 -9.08 -52.70 10.75
N LYS A 2 -7.90 -52.50 11.36
CA LYS A 2 -7.81 -52.11 12.78
C LYS A 2 -8.27 -50.66 12.94
N THR A 3 -9.39 -50.46 13.62
CA THR A 3 -9.88 -49.15 14.09
C THR A 3 -8.96 -48.67 15.20
N PHE A 4 -7.96 -47.85 14.85
CA PHE A 4 -7.17 -47.13 15.85
C PHE A 4 -8.04 -46.03 16.45
N THR A 5 -8.52 -46.22 17.67
CA THR A 5 -8.95 -45.11 18.53
C THR A 5 -7.69 -44.33 18.90
N LEU A 6 -7.36 -43.30 18.12
CA LEU A 6 -6.28 -42.35 18.40
C LEU A 6 -6.65 -41.55 19.67
N GLN A 7 -6.37 -42.12 20.85
CA GLN A 7 -6.62 -41.50 22.15
C GLN A 7 -5.37 -40.80 22.71
N ASP A 8 -4.17 -41.18 22.25
CA ASP A 8 -2.90 -40.60 22.70
C ASP A 8 -2.40 -39.50 21.75
N ALA A 9 -1.91 -38.40 22.34
CA ALA A 9 -1.39 -37.25 21.63
C ALA A 9 -0.16 -37.61 20.77
N GLY A 10 0.66 -38.57 21.22
CA GLY A 10 1.81 -39.04 20.48
C GLY A 10 1.45 -39.72 19.15
N ASP A 11 0.38 -40.52 19.12
CA ASP A 11 -0.07 -41.20 17.90
C ASP A 11 -0.72 -40.22 16.91
N ILE A 12 -1.47 -39.24 17.42
CA ILE A 12 -2.00 -38.13 16.60
C ILE A 12 -0.85 -37.36 15.95
N CYS A 13 0.18 -37.03 16.72
CA CYS A 13 1.35 -36.30 16.24
C CYS A 13 2.10 -37.07 15.15
N ARG A 14 2.36 -38.36 15.39
CA ARG A 14 3.03 -39.24 14.41
C ARG A 14 2.24 -39.34 13.11
N LEU A 15 0.93 -39.59 13.20
CA LEU A 15 0.06 -39.73 12.03
C LEU A 15 0.01 -38.46 11.18
N LEU A 16 -0.09 -37.28 11.82
CA LEU A 16 -0.15 -36.01 11.10
C LEU A 16 1.21 -35.61 10.52
N THR A 17 2.29 -35.88 11.25
CA THR A 17 3.66 -35.68 10.77
C THR A 17 3.94 -36.58 9.58
N GLU A 18 3.61 -37.86 9.65
CA GLU A 18 3.73 -38.78 8.51
C GLU A 18 2.89 -38.32 7.33
N ARG A 19 1.65 -37.88 7.55
CA ARG A 19 0.79 -37.34 6.47
C ARG A 19 1.40 -36.11 5.78
N LEU A 20 1.95 -35.17 6.55
CA LEU A 20 2.64 -34.00 5.99
C LEU A 20 3.93 -34.40 5.27
N MET A 21 4.64 -35.39 5.80
CA MET A 21 5.94 -35.85 5.29
C MET A 21 5.85 -36.85 4.14
N GLN A 22 4.71 -37.54 3.95
CA GLN A 22 4.45 -38.45 2.83
C GLN A 22 4.49 -37.74 1.47
N SER A 23 4.21 -36.43 1.46
CA SER A 23 4.32 -35.56 0.29
C SER A 23 5.62 -34.75 0.27
N VAL A 24 6.74 -35.27 0.81
CA VAL A 24 8.04 -34.58 0.77
C VAL A 24 8.96 -35.32 -0.21
N ASN A 25 8.65 -35.17 -1.50
CA ASN A 25 9.70 -34.95 -2.49
C ASN A 25 9.93 -33.42 -2.51
N ALA A 26 11.13 -32.94 -2.83
CA ALA A 26 11.55 -31.55 -2.61
C ALA A 26 10.57 -30.46 -3.10
N ASP A 27 9.71 -30.78 -4.08
CA ASP A 27 8.78 -29.85 -4.73
C ASP A 27 7.32 -29.91 -4.21
N THR A 28 7.03 -30.59 -3.10
CA THR A 28 5.63 -30.78 -2.63
C THR A 28 5.38 -30.38 -1.16
N VAL A 29 6.34 -29.71 -0.51
CA VAL A 29 6.21 -29.18 0.86
C VAL A 29 5.18 -28.02 0.89
N PRO A 30 4.04 -28.12 1.59
CA PRO A 30 2.94 -27.15 1.48
C PRO A 30 3.32 -25.69 1.74
N TRP A 31 4.20 -25.45 2.72
CA TRP A 31 4.68 -24.11 3.10
C TRP A 31 5.85 -23.61 2.23
N ARG A 32 6.07 -24.22 1.05
CA ARG A 32 6.93 -23.67 -0.01
C ARG A 32 6.19 -23.46 -1.33
N GLN A 33 4.89 -23.70 -1.35
CA GLN A 33 4.10 -23.77 -2.57
C GLN A 33 3.27 -22.52 -2.78
N SER A 34 2.80 -22.35 -4.02
CA SER A 34 1.98 -21.21 -4.42
C SER A 34 0.70 -21.05 -3.59
N VAL A 35 0.25 -22.08 -2.87
CA VAL A 35 -0.92 -22.03 -1.98
C VAL A 35 -0.80 -20.97 -0.88
N ILE A 36 0.42 -20.62 -0.48
CA ILE A 36 0.72 -19.62 0.57
C ILE A 36 0.22 -18.22 0.17
N ARG A 37 0.19 -17.91 -1.14
CA ARG A 37 -0.28 -16.62 -1.67
C ARG A 37 -1.74 -16.33 -1.33
N HIS A 38 -2.51 -17.38 -1.02
CA HIS A 38 -3.92 -17.26 -0.61
C HIS A 38 -4.05 -16.84 0.86
N GLY A 39 -2.94 -16.63 1.56
CA GLY A 39 -2.89 -16.16 2.94
C GLY A 39 -2.95 -17.28 3.97
N ILE A 40 -2.92 -16.87 5.24
CA ILE A 40 -3.10 -17.78 6.38
C ILE A 40 -4.55 -18.29 6.37
N PRO A 41 -4.79 -19.61 6.52
CA PRO A 41 -6.14 -20.16 6.66
C PRO A 41 -6.89 -19.51 7.82
N VAL A 42 -8.15 -19.13 7.60
CA VAL A 42 -9.03 -18.51 8.59
C VAL A 42 -10.33 -19.27 8.73
N HIS A 43 -10.92 -19.19 9.92
CA HIS A 43 -12.29 -19.61 10.13
C HIS A 43 -13.26 -18.66 9.42
N ALA A 44 -14.10 -19.19 8.53
CA ALA A 44 -14.84 -18.38 7.56
C ALA A 44 -15.85 -17.39 8.20
N LEU A 45 -16.37 -17.69 9.40
CA LEU A 45 -17.34 -16.84 10.09
C LEU A 45 -16.71 -15.83 11.03
N SER A 46 -15.64 -16.21 11.74
CA SER A 46 -15.03 -15.36 12.77
C SER A 46 -13.82 -14.58 12.27
N GLY A 47 -13.28 -14.93 11.10
CA GLY A 47 -12.02 -14.37 10.59
C GLY A 47 -10.79 -14.82 11.39
N GLN A 48 -10.95 -15.64 12.43
CA GLN A 48 -9.84 -16.07 13.28
C GLN A 48 -8.90 -16.99 12.50
N GLY A 49 -7.61 -16.62 12.43
CA GLY A 49 -6.57 -17.42 11.82
C GLY A 49 -6.33 -18.74 12.53
N PHE A 50 -6.13 -19.81 11.76
CA PHE A 50 -5.60 -21.06 12.29
C PHE A 50 -4.13 -20.88 12.68
N THR A 51 -3.66 -21.66 13.66
CA THR A 51 -2.30 -21.54 14.22
C THR A 51 -1.56 -22.87 14.23
N GLY A 52 -0.23 -22.81 14.30
CA GLY A 52 0.66 -23.95 14.40
C GLY A 52 0.47 -24.95 13.25
N ILE A 53 0.48 -26.24 13.57
CA ILE A 53 0.40 -27.33 12.58
C ILE A 53 -0.85 -27.25 11.68
N ASN A 54 -1.94 -26.65 12.16
CA ASN A 54 -3.19 -26.58 11.41
C ASN A 54 -3.04 -25.76 10.13
N VAL A 55 -2.19 -24.73 10.14
CA VAL A 55 -1.88 -23.94 8.94
C VAL A 55 -1.28 -24.84 7.86
N LEU A 56 -0.30 -25.68 8.23
CA LEU A 56 0.39 -26.58 7.30
C LEU A 56 -0.55 -27.65 6.74
N LEU A 57 -1.42 -28.22 7.59
CA LEU A 57 -2.42 -29.22 7.18
C LEU A 57 -3.45 -28.66 6.21
N LEU A 58 -3.88 -27.41 6.42
CA LEU A 58 -4.85 -26.74 5.56
C LEU A 58 -4.23 -26.30 4.23
N TRP A 59 -2.98 -25.81 4.22
CA TRP A 59 -2.23 -25.56 2.98
C TRP A 59 -1.99 -26.85 2.19
N GLN A 60 -1.65 -27.97 2.84
CA GLN A 60 -1.53 -29.26 2.15
C GLN A 60 -2.84 -29.64 1.46
N SER A 61 -3.95 -29.50 2.19
CA SER A 61 -5.27 -29.80 1.65
C SER A 61 -5.68 -28.88 0.51
N ALA A 62 -5.40 -27.58 0.62
CA ALA A 62 -5.69 -26.62 -0.43
C ALA A 62 -4.88 -26.93 -1.70
N LEU A 63 -3.59 -27.24 -1.55
CA LEU A 63 -2.74 -27.66 -2.66
C LEU A 63 -3.26 -28.94 -3.35
N GLN A 64 -3.61 -29.97 -2.57
CA GLN A 64 -4.09 -31.26 -3.10
C GLN A 64 -5.42 -31.16 -3.85
N ASN A 65 -6.28 -30.21 -3.46
CA ASN A 65 -7.62 -30.07 -4.02
C ASN A 65 -7.76 -28.83 -4.94
N GLY A 66 -6.66 -28.11 -5.21
CA GLY A 66 -6.67 -26.91 -6.06
C GLY A 66 -7.50 -25.76 -5.50
N LEU A 67 -7.59 -25.63 -4.17
CA LEU A 67 -8.40 -24.62 -3.50
C LEU A 67 -7.65 -23.28 -3.44
N ILE A 68 -8.36 -22.19 -3.73
CA ILE A 68 -7.83 -20.83 -3.74
C ILE A 68 -8.29 -20.00 -2.54
N SER A 69 -9.33 -20.45 -1.83
CA SER A 69 -9.91 -19.83 -0.64
C SER A 69 -9.17 -20.25 0.61
N ASN A 70 -8.79 -19.28 1.44
CA ASN A 70 -8.27 -19.52 2.78
C ASN A 70 -9.37 -19.68 3.83
N ARG A 71 -10.65 -19.70 3.46
CA ARG A 71 -11.79 -19.76 4.39
C ARG A 71 -12.28 -21.18 4.63
N TRP A 72 -12.35 -21.57 5.90
CA TRP A 72 -12.74 -22.91 6.34
C TRP A 72 -13.87 -22.87 7.36
N LEU A 73 -14.80 -23.81 7.26
CA LEU A 73 -15.95 -23.98 8.15
C LEU A 73 -15.85 -25.29 8.93
N THR A 74 -16.41 -25.34 10.14
CA THR A 74 -16.68 -26.62 10.79
C THR A 74 -17.94 -27.27 10.21
N GLY A 75 -18.12 -28.57 10.46
CA GLY A 75 -19.35 -29.26 10.04
C GLY A 75 -20.61 -28.72 10.72
N ASP A 76 -20.50 -28.18 11.93
CA ASP A 76 -21.62 -27.54 12.63
C ASP A 76 -21.99 -26.20 11.98
N ASP A 77 -20.99 -25.38 11.64
CA ASP A 77 -21.21 -24.10 10.96
C ASP A 77 -21.86 -24.33 9.59
N LEU A 78 -21.34 -25.27 8.81
CA LEU A 78 -21.90 -25.61 7.50
C LEU A 78 -23.39 -25.99 7.60
N ARG A 79 -23.76 -26.80 8.59
CA ARG A 79 -25.15 -27.17 8.85
C ARG A 79 -26.00 -25.98 9.27
N SER A 80 -25.49 -25.12 10.14
CA SER A 80 -26.19 -23.93 10.61
C SER A 80 -26.50 -22.94 9.48
N LEU A 81 -25.61 -22.88 8.47
CA LEU A 81 -25.75 -22.05 7.27
C LEU A 81 -26.65 -22.68 6.20
N GLY A 82 -27.17 -23.90 6.42
CA GLY A 82 -27.96 -24.65 5.44
C GLY A 82 -27.16 -25.24 4.28
N GLY A 83 -25.83 -25.13 4.33
CA GLY A 83 -24.94 -25.63 3.28
C GLY A 83 -24.68 -27.14 3.36
N ARG A 84 -24.17 -27.70 2.27
CA ARG A 84 -23.83 -29.12 2.14
C ARG A 84 -22.48 -29.29 1.48
N ILE A 85 -21.81 -30.41 1.74
CA ILE A 85 -20.55 -30.76 1.07
C ILE A 85 -20.89 -31.31 -0.32
N MET A 86 -20.22 -30.81 -1.34
CA MET A 86 -20.42 -31.29 -2.71
C MET A 86 -20.06 -32.78 -2.84
N PRO A 87 -20.75 -33.54 -3.72
CA PRO A 87 -20.47 -34.96 -3.93
C PRO A 87 -18.99 -35.20 -4.29
N GLY A 88 -18.33 -36.13 -3.59
CA GLY A 88 -16.93 -36.50 -3.81
C GLY A 88 -15.90 -35.66 -3.03
N GLN A 89 -16.30 -34.51 -2.49
CA GLN A 89 -15.42 -33.68 -1.65
C GLN A 89 -15.27 -34.25 -0.25
N LYS A 90 -14.10 -34.04 0.38
CA LYS A 90 -13.78 -34.58 1.72
C LYS A 90 -13.32 -33.47 2.67
N PRO A 91 -13.80 -33.46 3.92
CA PRO A 91 -13.28 -32.58 4.96
C PRO A 91 -11.82 -32.86 5.32
N THR A 92 -11.15 -31.81 5.77
CA THR A 92 -9.77 -31.83 6.23
C THR A 92 -9.71 -31.97 7.75
N THR A 93 -8.95 -32.95 8.21
CA THR A 93 -8.72 -33.19 9.63
C THR A 93 -7.65 -32.24 10.17
N VAL A 94 -7.98 -31.52 11.23
CA VAL A 94 -7.13 -30.56 11.96
C VAL A 94 -7.12 -30.88 13.45
N VAL A 95 -6.23 -30.23 14.21
CA VAL A 95 -5.97 -30.49 15.62
C VAL A 95 -6.56 -29.40 16.52
N ARG A 96 -7.17 -29.79 17.63
CA ARG A 96 -7.64 -28.92 18.71
C ARG A 96 -6.83 -29.16 19.97
N TYR A 97 -6.41 -28.08 20.63
CA TYR A 97 -5.45 -28.11 21.74
C TYR A 97 -6.04 -28.04 23.16
N LYS A 98 -7.39 -28.04 23.35
CA LYS A 98 -7.99 -27.92 24.69
C LYS A 98 -9.23 -28.82 24.88
N PRO A 99 -9.39 -29.50 26.05
CA PRO A 99 -8.42 -29.67 27.15
C PRO A 99 -7.37 -30.77 26.88
N SER A 100 -7.52 -31.54 25.80
CA SER A 100 -6.56 -32.54 25.33
C SER A 100 -6.43 -32.44 23.80
N LEU A 101 -5.32 -32.97 23.26
CA LEU A 101 -5.09 -33.00 21.82
C LEU A 101 -6.17 -33.88 21.17
N SER A 102 -6.99 -33.27 20.32
CA SER A 102 -8.09 -33.96 19.66
C SER A 102 -8.16 -33.59 18.19
N LEU A 103 -8.73 -34.48 17.38
CA LEU A 103 -8.94 -34.25 15.95
C LEU A 103 -10.36 -33.74 15.72
N PHE A 104 -10.49 -32.74 14.86
CA PHE A 104 -11.78 -32.32 14.32
C PHE A 104 -11.68 -32.05 12.82
N ARG A 105 -12.81 -31.90 12.16
CA ARG A 105 -12.88 -31.73 10.71
C ARG A 105 -13.36 -30.34 10.35
N VAL A 106 -12.68 -29.74 9.38
CA VAL A 106 -13.08 -28.51 8.72
C VAL A 106 -13.20 -28.75 7.22
N ILE A 107 -13.99 -27.95 6.54
CA ILE A 107 -14.21 -28.04 5.10
C ILE A 107 -14.04 -26.65 4.50
N ASN A 108 -13.40 -26.56 3.34
CA ASN A 108 -13.26 -25.30 2.65
C ASN A 108 -14.59 -24.87 2.05
N ILE A 109 -14.85 -23.56 2.00
CA ILE A 109 -16.09 -23.02 1.42
C ILE A 109 -16.25 -23.40 -0.07
N GLU A 110 -15.15 -23.56 -0.82
CA GLU A 110 -15.16 -23.99 -2.23
C GLU A 110 -15.59 -25.45 -2.42
N GLN A 111 -15.62 -26.24 -1.35
CA GLN A 111 -16.03 -27.63 -1.38
C GLN A 111 -17.49 -27.80 -0.95
N CYS A 112 -18.21 -26.69 -0.75
CA CYS A 112 -19.57 -26.64 -0.23
C CYS A 112 -20.54 -26.02 -1.25
N GLU A 113 -21.79 -26.42 -1.18
CA GLU A 113 -22.92 -25.87 -1.94
C GLU A 113 -24.00 -25.35 -0.97
N GLY A 114 -24.90 -24.48 -1.45
CA GLY A 114 -25.99 -23.94 -0.64
C GLY A 114 -25.57 -22.93 0.44
N LEU A 115 -24.35 -22.38 0.34
CA LEU A 115 -23.90 -21.26 1.16
C LEU A 115 -24.46 -19.93 0.63
N SER A 116 -24.74 -18.98 1.52
CA SER A 116 -25.20 -17.64 1.14
C SER A 116 -24.17 -16.94 0.24
N ASP A 117 -24.62 -16.02 -0.60
CA ASP A 117 -23.77 -15.25 -1.53
C ASP A 117 -22.57 -14.57 -0.83
N MET A 118 -22.72 -14.17 0.44
CA MET A 118 -21.66 -13.58 1.28
C MET A 118 -20.46 -14.53 1.56
N LEU A 119 -20.67 -15.83 1.42
CA LEU A 119 -19.70 -16.90 1.68
C LEU A 119 -19.33 -17.68 0.41
N GLN A 120 -19.82 -17.27 -0.76
CA GLN A 120 -19.48 -17.92 -2.02
C GLN A 120 -18.06 -17.57 -2.50
N PRO A 121 -17.36 -18.51 -3.15
CA PRO A 121 -16.09 -18.22 -3.83
C PRO A 121 -16.32 -17.13 -4.89
N GLY A 122 -15.77 -15.94 -4.69
CA GLY A 122 -15.95 -14.78 -5.57
C GLY A 122 -16.55 -13.52 -4.90
N TRP A 123 -17.04 -13.61 -3.67
CA TRP A 123 -17.43 -12.46 -2.83
C TRP A 123 -16.21 -11.97 -2.01
N PRO A 124 -15.90 -10.65 -2.00
CA PRO A 124 -14.54 -10.17 -2.19
C PRO A 124 -13.57 -10.78 -1.20
N TRP A 125 -12.47 -11.28 -1.75
CA TRP A 125 -11.29 -11.66 -1.02
C TRP A 125 -10.93 -10.54 -0.04
N PRO A 126 -10.56 -10.83 1.23
CA PRO A 126 -9.75 -9.84 1.94
C PRO A 126 -8.59 -9.48 1.01
N PRO A 127 -8.29 -8.19 0.78
CA PRO A 127 -7.25 -7.78 -0.16
C PRO A 127 -6.00 -8.58 0.15
N SER A 128 -5.47 -9.25 -0.86
CA SER A 128 -4.18 -9.92 -0.70
C SER A 128 -3.18 -8.84 -0.31
N PRO A 129 -2.42 -9.04 0.78
CA PRO A 129 -1.45 -8.04 1.22
C PRO A 129 -0.54 -7.66 0.04
N VAL A 130 -0.38 -6.36 -0.18
CA VAL A 130 0.44 -5.78 -1.26
C VAL A 130 1.80 -6.49 -1.32
N PRO A 131 2.15 -7.15 -2.44
CA PRO A 131 3.47 -7.74 -2.63
C PRO A 131 4.52 -6.62 -2.63
N GLY A 132 5.50 -6.69 -1.75
CA GLY A 132 6.57 -5.69 -1.78
C GLY A 132 7.66 -5.92 -0.75
N MET A 133 8.89 -5.63 -1.16
CA MET A 133 10.08 -5.56 -0.29
C MET A 133 9.85 -4.63 0.93
N GLU A 134 9.01 -3.61 0.75
CA GLU A 134 8.62 -2.62 1.75
C GLU A 134 8.05 -3.27 3.03
N ARG A 135 7.20 -4.31 2.92
CA ARG A 135 6.62 -4.98 4.10
C ARG A 135 7.64 -5.78 4.89
N VAL A 136 8.63 -6.39 4.23
CA VAL A 136 9.75 -7.05 4.93
C VAL A 136 10.67 -6.01 5.55
N GLY A 137 10.86 -4.88 4.86
CA GLY A 137 11.53 -3.69 5.37
C GLY A 137 10.89 -3.16 6.65
N GLU A 138 9.55 -3.13 6.75
CA GLU A 138 8.85 -2.73 7.98
C GLU A 138 9.18 -3.66 9.15
N TRP A 139 9.19 -4.99 8.95
CA TRP A 139 9.59 -5.93 10.02
C TRP A 139 11.07 -5.83 10.33
N GLN A 140 11.91 -5.63 9.33
CA GLN A 140 13.35 -5.43 9.51
C GLN A 140 13.61 -4.20 10.38
N PHE A 141 13.03 -3.05 10.00
CA PHE A 141 13.08 -1.81 10.76
C PHE A 141 12.53 -1.98 12.17
N ALA A 142 11.34 -2.58 12.31
CA ALA A 142 10.69 -2.78 13.60
C ALA A 142 11.40 -3.75 14.53
N SER A 143 12.06 -4.76 13.98
CA SER A 143 12.83 -5.73 14.76
C SER A 143 14.10 -5.14 15.37
N GLN A 144 14.58 -4.02 14.80
CA GLN A 144 15.88 -3.40 15.10
C GLN A 144 17.07 -4.36 14.92
N VAL A 145 16.88 -5.49 14.23
CA VAL A 145 17.97 -6.42 13.93
C VAL A 145 18.85 -5.77 12.85
N PRO A 146 20.14 -5.56 13.10
CA PRO A 146 21.07 -5.03 12.11
C PRO A 146 21.15 -5.93 10.88
N VAL A 147 21.02 -5.33 9.69
CA VAL A 147 21.16 -6.01 8.39
C VAL A 147 22.29 -5.37 7.60
N LEU A 148 23.28 -6.17 7.20
CA LEU A 148 24.44 -5.73 6.45
C LEU A 148 24.48 -6.38 5.08
N PHE A 149 24.71 -5.55 4.05
CA PHE A 149 24.92 -6.04 2.70
C PHE A 149 26.42 -6.27 2.45
N SER A 150 26.77 -7.50 2.10
CA SER A 150 28.14 -7.94 1.86
C SER A 150 28.19 -8.97 0.74
N ALA A 151 28.58 -8.53 -0.46
CA ALA A 151 28.71 -9.38 -1.65
C ALA A 151 29.65 -10.60 -1.49
N GLN A 152 30.49 -10.62 -0.44
CA GLN A 152 31.50 -11.65 -0.19
C GLN A 152 31.01 -12.81 0.70
N ARG A 153 29.77 -12.76 1.22
CA ARG A 153 29.26 -13.76 2.18
C ARG A 153 27.83 -14.21 1.84
N PRO A 154 27.48 -15.48 2.09
CA PRO A 154 26.13 -15.97 1.90
C PRO A 154 25.18 -15.37 2.93
N ALA A 155 23.88 -15.38 2.62
CA ALA A 155 22.81 -14.96 3.52
C ALA A 155 22.89 -15.72 4.86
N VAL A 156 23.20 -15.03 5.96
CA VAL A 156 23.41 -15.65 7.27
C VAL A 156 22.99 -14.74 8.42
N TYR A 157 22.44 -15.34 9.47
CA TYR A 157 22.26 -14.69 10.76
C TYR A 157 23.37 -15.14 11.70
N LEU A 158 24.06 -14.19 12.33
CA LEU A 158 25.19 -14.40 13.23
C LEU A 158 24.76 -14.13 14.68
N PRO A 159 24.49 -15.19 15.48
CA PRO A 159 23.94 -15.06 16.83
C PRO A 159 24.82 -14.26 17.79
N ASP A 160 26.14 -14.48 17.77
CA ASP A 160 27.09 -13.88 18.73
C ASP A 160 27.13 -12.35 18.66
N SER A 161 26.84 -11.82 17.47
CA SER A 161 26.84 -10.40 17.19
C SER A 161 25.46 -9.83 16.91
N ASP A 162 24.42 -10.64 17.10
CA ASP A 162 23.02 -10.31 16.82
C ASP A 162 22.81 -9.53 15.52
N ARG A 163 23.25 -10.08 14.38
CA ARG A 163 23.14 -9.40 13.08
C ARG A 163 22.85 -10.35 11.91
N ILE A 164 22.27 -9.79 10.86
CA ILE A 164 22.02 -10.44 9.58
C ILE A 164 23.03 -9.92 8.56
N GLU A 165 23.66 -10.81 7.81
CA GLU A 165 24.50 -10.50 6.65
C GLU A 165 23.81 -11.08 5.39
N LEU A 166 23.66 -10.26 4.34
CA LEU A 166 23.00 -10.61 3.08
C LEU A 166 23.88 -10.18 1.89
N PRO A 167 24.02 -10.99 0.82
CA PRO A 167 24.82 -10.60 -0.34
C PRO A 167 24.18 -9.47 -1.16
N GLU A 168 22.85 -9.51 -1.29
CA GLU A 168 22.05 -8.52 -2.03
C GLU A 168 20.68 -8.36 -1.36
N SER A 169 19.88 -7.43 -1.87
CA SER A 169 18.52 -7.16 -1.39
C SER A 169 17.56 -8.28 -1.78
N ASP A 170 17.52 -9.36 -0.98
CA ASP A 170 16.58 -10.49 -1.14
C ASP A 170 15.56 -10.56 0.01
N ALA A 171 14.29 -10.35 -0.34
CA ALA A 171 13.17 -10.36 0.61
C ALA A 171 12.90 -11.75 1.22
N ASP A 172 13.12 -12.84 0.47
CA ASP A 172 12.87 -14.21 0.95
C ASP A 172 13.92 -14.60 1.99
N SER A 173 15.20 -14.45 1.66
CA SER A 173 16.30 -14.68 2.61
C SER A 173 16.18 -13.78 3.83
N LEU A 174 15.86 -12.48 3.65
CA LEU A 174 15.68 -11.56 4.77
C LEU A 174 14.53 -12.01 5.70
N ALA A 175 13.39 -12.43 5.16
CA ALA A 175 12.27 -12.92 5.96
C ALA A 175 12.65 -14.16 6.79
N ALA A 176 13.38 -15.12 6.20
CA ALA A 176 13.85 -16.30 6.90
C ALA A 176 14.86 -15.96 8.02
N LEU A 177 15.78 -15.03 7.74
CA LEU A 177 16.81 -14.62 8.69
C LEU A 177 16.25 -13.75 9.82
N LEU A 178 15.23 -12.92 9.57
CA LEU A 178 14.50 -12.19 10.61
C LEU A 178 13.81 -13.14 11.58
N VAL A 179 13.14 -14.18 11.04
CA VAL A 179 12.53 -15.23 11.88
C VAL A 179 13.59 -15.91 12.73
N ARG A 180 14.74 -16.26 12.16
CA ARG A 180 15.85 -16.85 12.91
C ARG A 180 16.39 -15.91 13.99
N ALA A 181 16.54 -14.62 13.64
CA ALA A 181 16.98 -13.60 14.58
C ALA A 181 16.07 -13.55 15.81
N THR A 182 14.74 -13.66 15.67
CA THR A 182 13.84 -13.68 16.86
C THR A 182 14.21 -14.72 17.93
N GLY A 183 14.97 -15.77 17.59
CA GLY A 183 15.43 -16.79 18.53
C GLY A 183 16.55 -16.36 19.48
N HIS A 184 17.15 -15.17 19.29
CA HIS A 184 18.22 -14.66 20.15
C HIS A 184 17.79 -14.55 21.63
N PRO A 185 18.72 -14.70 22.61
CA PRO A 185 18.42 -14.61 24.04
C PRO A 185 17.74 -13.30 24.48
N SER A 186 17.99 -12.18 23.81
CA SER A 186 17.32 -10.91 24.11
C SER A 186 15.87 -10.83 23.59
N ARG A 187 15.40 -11.83 22.83
CA ARG A 187 14.09 -11.87 22.18
C ARG A 187 13.27 -13.08 22.67
N LEU A 188 13.09 -14.11 21.84
CA LEU A 188 12.33 -15.32 22.20
C LEU A 188 13.19 -16.40 22.87
N GLY A 189 14.52 -16.24 22.88
CA GLY A 189 15.43 -17.12 23.62
C GLY A 189 15.34 -18.60 23.23
N ARG A 190 15.28 -18.90 21.94
CA ARG A 190 15.19 -20.27 21.41
C ARG A 190 16.53 -21.02 21.45
N PHE A 191 17.64 -20.31 21.35
CA PHE A 191 18.99 -20.89 21.41
C PHE A 191 19.91 -20.09 22.34
N THR A 192 20.92 -20.76 22.88
CA THR A 192 21.94 -20.18 23.76
C THR A 192 23.21 -19.85 22.99
N LEU A 193 23.91 -18.77 23.36
CA LEU A 193 25.19 -18.36 22.79
C LEU A 193 26.42 -19.08 23.40
N ALA A 194 26.21 -20.17 24.16
CA ALA A 194 27.31 -20.86 24.85
C ALA A 194 28.21 -21.65 23.87
N ASP A 195 29.48 -21.83 24.23
CA ASP A 195 30.58 -22.46 23.45
C ASP A 195 30.40 -23.97 23.15
N GLY A 196 29.23 -24.38 22.66
CA GLY A 196 28.94 -25.75 22.23
C GLY A 196 28.32 -25.76 20.85
N LEU A 197 28.73 -26.71 20.01
CA LEU A 197 28.00 -27.02 18.78
C LEU A 197 26.55 -27.36 19.15
N PRO A 198 25.54 -26.68 18.58
CA PRO A 198 24.15 -27.02 18.83
C PRO A 198 23.90 -28.48 18.45
N ASP A 199 23.08 -29.19 19.23
CA ASP A 199 22.71 -30.55 18.86
C ASP A 199 21.98 -30.54 17.49
N ILE A 200 22.11 -31.64 16.75
CA ILE A 200 21.58 -31.76 15.38
C ILE A 200 20.07 -31.51 15.33
N ASN A 201 19.30 -31.96 16.32
CA ASN A 201 17.86 -31.72 16.38
C ASN A 201 17.54 -30.25 16.66
N SER A 202 18.32 -29.58 17.50
CA SER A 202 18.17 -28.14 17.75
C SER A 202 18.45 -27.30 16.49
N HIS A 203 19.52 -27.65 15.75
CA HIS A 203 19.82 -27.01 14.47
C HIS A 203 18.72 -27.25 13.43
N LEU A 204 18.26 -28.50 13.31
CA LEU A 204 17.16 -28.90 12.44
C LEU A 204 15.86 -28.16 12.78
N GLN A 205 15.55 -28.06 14.08
CA GLN A 205 14.35 -27.38 14.56
C GLN A 205 14.36 -25.90 14.18
N GLU A 206 15.50 -25.22 14.35
CA GLU A 206 15.64 -23.80 13.98
C GLU A 206 15.60 -23.57 12.46
N ALA A 207 16.17 -24.50 11.67
CA ALA A 207 16.03 -24.49 10.22
C ALA A 207 14.55 -24.60 9.79
N LEU A 208 13.80 -25.50 10.42
CA LEU A 208 12.38 -25.69 10.17
C LEU A 208 11.52 -24.51 10.67
N ILE A 209 11.88 -23.89 11.80
CA ILE A 209 11.23 -22.68 12.31
C ILE A 209 11.41 -21.52 11.32
N ALA A 210 12.63 -21.32 10.81
CA ALA A 210 12.90 -20.28 9.82
C ALA A 210 12.12 -20.50 8.52
N ASP A 211 12.07 -21.74 8.02
CA ASP A 211 11.38 -22.10 6.78
C ASP A 211 9.84 -22.03 6.89
N ILE A 212 9.26 -22.39 8.04
CA ILE A 212 7.83 -22.21 8.29
C ILE A 212 7.51 -20.72 8.54
N GLY A 213 8.36 -20.03 9.31
CA GLY A 213 8.16 -18.62 9.63
C GLY A 213 8.25 -17.72 8.41
N ARG A 214 9.21 -17.95 7.50
CA ARG A 214 9.28 -17.20 6.23
C ARG A 214 8.02 -17.40 5.40
N ALA A 215 7.45 -18.61 5.39
CA ALA A 215 6.21 -18.91 4.68
C ALA A 215 5.01 -18.19 5.31
N LEU A 216 4.95 -18.10 6.63
CA LEU A 216 3.92 -17.33 7.34
C LEU A 216 4.06 -15.82 7.07
N LEU A 217 5.27 -15.27 7.07
CA LEU A 217 5.52 -13.87 6.69
C LEU A 217 5.16 -13.63 5.23
N ALA A 218 5.54 -14.53 4.33
CA ALA A 218 5.18 -14.46 2.91
C ALA A 218 3.66 -14.50 2.71
N ALA A 219 2.94 -15.34 3.45
CA ALA A 219 1.47 -15.36 3.44
C ALA A 219 0.85 -14.04 3.93
N ARG A 220 1.50 -13.35 4.87
CA ARG A 220 1.04 -12.06 5.43
C ARG A 220 1.47 -10.84 4.61
N ALA A 221 2.55 -10.95 3.84
CA ALA A 221 3.09 -9.87 3.01
C ALA A 221 2.83 -10.05 1.51
N GLY A 222 2.25 -11.17 1.08
CA GLY A 222 1.97 -11.45 -0.33
C GLY A 222 3.23 -11.69 -1.16
N ILE A 223 4.32 -12.16 -0.54
CA ILE A 223 5.62 -12.34 -1.18
C ILE A 223 5.70 -13.74 -1.80
N LEU A 224 6.35 -13.84 -2.96
CA LEU A 224 6.69 -15.11 -3.59
C LEU A 224 7.97 -15.68 -2.96
N LEU A 225 7.91 -16.92 -2.49
CA LEU A 225 9.10 -17.66 -2.04
C LEU A 225 9.85 -18.15 -3.27
N ALA A 226 11.07 -17.64 -3.48
CA ALA A 226 11.92 -17.94 -4.64
C ALA A 226 13.36 -18.34 -4.25
N GLY A 227 13.75 -18.10 -3.01
CA GLY A 227 15.07 -18.39 -2.45
C GLY A 227 15.18 -19.81 -1.88
N ASP A 228 16.42 -20.24 -1.71
CA ASP A 228 16.75 -21.58 -1.22
C ASP A 228 16.17 -21.83 0.18
N PRO A 229 15.57 -23.01 0.41
CA PRO A 229 15.00 -23.33 1.71
C PRO A 229 16.08 -23.50 2.78
N MET A 230 15.81 -22.94 3.97
CA MET A 230 16.69 -23.10 5.13
C MET A 230 16.70 -24.54 5.69
N TRP A 231 15.62 -25.29 5.47
CA TRP A 231 15.48 -26.69 5.89
C TRP A 231 15.62 -27.62 4.68
N THR A 232 16.45 -28.66 4.79
CA THR A 232 16.81 -29.54 3.66
C THR A 232 15.88 -30.75 3.49
N GLY A 233 14.84 -30.90 4.31
CA GLY A 233 13.90 -32.03 4.23
C GLY A 233 14.16 -33.15 5.24
N GLU A 234 15.15 -32.99 6.12
CA GLU A 234 15.47 -33.96 7.16
C GLU A 234 14.38 -34.04 8.23
N ARG A 235 13.99 -35.27 8.61
CA ARG A 235 12.81 -35.51 9.47
C ARG A 235 13.09 -35.45 10.98
N GLY A 236 14.36 -35.52 11.39
CA GLY A 236 14.74 -35.64 12.80
C GLY A 236 14.24 -36.94 13.46
N SER A 237 14.59 -37.17 14.72
CA SER A 237 14.12 -38.33 15.50
C SER A 237 12.90 -38.03 16.38
N ASP A 238 12.59 -36.75 16.62
CA ASP A 238 11.46 -36.32 17.45
C ASP A 238 10.16 -36.23 16.63
N PRO A 239 9.13 -37.07 16.90
CA PRO A 239 7.86 -36.99 16.19
C PRO A 239 7.10 -35.67 16.42
N TRP A 240 7.48 -34.88 17.43
CA TRP A 240 6.88 -33.59 17.75
C TRP A 240 7.55 -32.40 17.04
N ILE A 241 8.64 -32.63 16.30
CA ILE A 241 9.46 -31.54 15.76
C ILE A 241 8.65 -30.55 14.92
N LEU A 242 7.75 -31.03 14.05
CA LEU A 242 6.89 -30.17 13.23
C LEU A 242 5.90 -29.36 14.06
N PHE A 243 5.31 -29.96 15.09
CA PHE A 243 4.35 -29.27 15.96
C PHE A 243 5.05 -28.16 16.74
N LYS A 244 6.22 -28.47 17.31
CA LYS A 244 7.06 -27.51 18.03
C LYS A 244 7.52 -26.40 17.10
N SER A 245 8.09 -26.73 15.94
CA SER A 245 8.57 -25.73 14.97
C SER A 245 7.45 -24.85 14.43
N ALA A 246 6.28 -25.41 14.10
CA ALA A 246 5.14 -24.60 13.63
C ALA A 246 4.60 -23.66 14.72
N SER A 247 4.61 -24.11 15.98
CA SER A 247 4.25 -23.28 17.14
C SER A 247 5.25 -22.14 17.35
N GLU A 248 6.55 -22.45 17.38
CA GLU A 248 7.61 -21.45 17.56
C GLU A 248 7.73 -20.48 16.38
N ALA A 249 7.51 -20.94 15.15
CA ALA A 249 7.42 -20.08 13.97
C ALA A 249 6.25 -19.10 14.07
N GLY A 250 5.09 -19.55 14.55
CA GLY A 250 3.95 -18.67 14.83
C GLY A 250 4.30 -17.57 15.84
N LYS A 251 4.94 -17.95 16.97
CA LYS A 251 5.41 -16.99 17.98
C LYS A 251 6.43 -15.99 17.43
N ALA A 252 7.35 -16.44 16.58
CA ALA A 252 8.34 -15.58 15.93
C ALA A 252 7.67 -14.50 15.06
N VAL A 253 6.70 -14.91 14.24
CA VAL A 253 5.94 -13.98 13.39
C VAL A 253 5.09 -13.03 14.22
N ASP A 254 4.40 -13.53 15.24
CA ASP A 254 3.60 -12.69 16.14
C ASP A 254 4.47 -11.67 16.90
N TRP A 255 5.71 -12.04 17.28
CA TRP A 255 6.66 -11.12 17.89
C TRP A 255 7.06 -9.99 16.93
N LEU A 256 7.42 -10.31 15.68
CA LEU A 256 7.78 -9.32 14.65
C LEU A 256 6.63 -8.33 14.40
N GLU A 257 5.40 -8.85 14.36
CA GLU A 257 4.19 -8.05 14.13
C GLU A 257 3.85 -7.18 15.33
N THR A 258 4.09 -7.68 16.54
CA THR A 258 3.97 -6.88 17.75
C THR A 258 4.97 -5.72 17.74
N GLN A 259 6.23 -5.94 17.31
CA GLN A 259 7.20 -4.84 17.22
C GLN A 259 6.79 -3.82 16.15
N ARG A 260 6.30 -4.29 14.99
CA ARG A 260 5.79 -3.42 13.93
C ARG A 260 4.63 -2.54 14.41
N GLN A 261 3.64 -3.14 15.07
CA GLN A 261 2.51 -2.42 15.64
C GLN A 261 2.92 -1.43 16.73
N ARG A 262 3.91 -1.77 17.56
CA ARG A 262 4.47 -0.85 18.57
C ARG A 262 5.07 0.39 17.94
N LEU A 263 5.83 0.25 16.85
CA LEU A 263 6.37 1.42 16.14
C LEU A 263 5.27 2.30 15.53
N VAL A 264 4.18 1.70 15.04
CA VAL A 264 3.02 2.43 14.49
C VAL A 264 2.21 3.16 15.58
N THR A 265 2.41 2.85 16.88
CA THR A 265 1.59 3.36 17.99
C THR A 265 2.33 4.23 19.01
N LEU A 266 3.63 4.48 18.83
CA LEU A 266 4.40 5.35 19.74
C LEU A 266 4.29 6.82 19.30
N PRO A 267 3.73 7.72 20.13
CA PRO A 267 3.83 9.16 19.92
C PRO A 267 5.19 9.61 20.45
N LEU A 268 6.23 9.37 19.66
CA LEU A 268 7.53 10.00 19.82
C LEU A 268 7.86 10.55 18.44
N ASP A 269 8.11 11.86 18.37
CA ASP A 269 8.59 12.54 17.17
C ASP A 269 9.70 11.66 16.54
N GLU A 270 9.47 11.14 15.32
CA GLU A 270 10.37 10.16 14.67
C GLU A 270 11.83 10.65 14.68
N VAL A 271 11.99 11.97 14.63
CA VAL A 271 13.25 12.69 14.78
C VAL A 271 13.91 12.43 16.14
N GLN A 272 13.18 12.56 17.25
CA GLN A 272 13.72 12.36 18.60
C GLN A 272 14.12 10.90 18.86
N TYR A 273 13.36 9.95 18.34
CA TYR A 273 13.72 8.53 18.44
C TYR A 273 15.00 8.24 17.65
N TRP A 274 15.06 8.73 16.41
CA TRP A 274 16.22 8.58 15.53
C TRP A 274 17.47 9.23 16.14
N GLN A 275 17.34 10.43 16.70
CA GLN A 275 18.40 11.16 17.41
C GLN A 275 18.89 10.42 18.64
N ARG A 276 18.00 9.81 19.43
CA ARG A 276 18.38 9.03 20.62
C ARG A 276 19.23 7.80 20.25
N GLU A 277 18.87 7.11 19.17
CA GLU A 277 19.65 5.98 18.66
C GLU A 277 21.00 6.45 18.08
N ALA A 278 21.02 7.54 17.33
CA ALA A 278 22.26 8.15 16.83
C ALA A 278 23.18 8.57 17.98
N ALA A 279 22.64 9.19 19.04
CA ALA A 279 23.38 9.57 20.23
C ALA A 279 24.02 8.35 20.91
N HIS A 280 23.27 7.26 21.08
CA HIS A 280 23.79 6.03 21.67
C HIS A 280 24.96 5.45 20.85
N LEU A 281 24.83 5.42 19.52
CA LEU A 281 25.88 4.92 18.63
C LEU A 281 27.14 5.80 18.66
N LEU A 282 26.98 7.13 18.65
CA LEU A 282 28.07 8.10 18.71
C LEU A 282 28.86 7.97 20.02
N THR A 283 28.16 7.95 21.15
CA THR A 283 28.80 7.91 22.48
C THR A 283 29.45 6.57 22.75
N THR A 284 28.80 5.46 22.37
CA THR A 284 29.28 4.10 22.68
C THR A 284 30.48 3.71 21.83
N HIS A 285 30.49 4.08 20.54
CA HIS A 285 31.48 3.54 19.59
C HIS A 285 32.55 4.55 19.17
N TYR A 286 32.26 5.85 19.19
CA TYR A 286 33.15 6.89 18.69
C TYR A 286 33.51 7.95 19.73
N GLY A 287 32.96 7.84 20.96
CA GLY A 287 33.19 8.81 22.03
C GLY A 287 32.66 10.22 21.72
N GLN A 288 31.75 10.35 20.75
CA GLN A 288 31.17 11.62 20.34
C GLN A 288 29.81 11.86 21.01
N GLN A 289 29.45 13.12 21.21
CA GLN A 289 28.11 13.51 21.64
C GLN A 289 27.25 13.87 20.43
N LEU A 290 25.93 13.70 20.54
CA LEU A 290 25.00 14.08 19.47
C LEU A 290 25.10 15.56 19.12
N ASP A 291 25.22 16.42 20.16
CA ASP A 291 25.28 17.87 20.07
C ASP A 291 26.51 18.38 19.28
N ASP A 292 27.55 17.55 19.17
CA ASP A 292 28.77 17.85 18.42
C ASP A 292 28.67 17.47 16.93
N THR A 293 27.47 17.06 16.48
CA THR A 293 27.21 16.61 15.11
C THR A 293 26.00 17.31 14.51
N THR A 294 25.91 17.30 13.17
CA THR A 294 24.72 17.82 12.48
C THR A 294 23.46 16.97 12.68
N LEU A 295 23.59 15.82 13.33
CA LEU A 295 22.46 14.95 13.63
C LEU A 295 21.58 15.47 14.78
N VAL A 296 22.03 16.48 15.52
CA VAL A 296 21.19 17.22 16.49
C VAL A 296 20.11 18.07 15.80
N CYS A 297 20.27 18.38 14.51
CA CYS A 297 19.35 19.22 13.76
C CYS A 297 18.18 18.39 13.20
N ASP A 298 16.95 18.73 13.60
CA ASP A 298 15.73 18.03 13.17
C ASP A 298 15.57 18.01 11.65
N SER A 299 15.97 19.07 10.94
CA SER A 299 15.92 19.15 9.48
C SER A 299 16.84 18.14 8.78
N VAL A 300 18.01 17.86 9.35
CA VAL A 300 18.98 16.88 8.85
C VAL A 300 18.45 15.46 9.08
N VAL A 301 17.90 15.21 10.27
CA VAL A 301 17.28 13.93 10.61
C VAL A 301 16.05 13.65 9.74
N ASN A 302 15.22 14.67 9.49
CA ASN A 302 14.08 14.57 8.57
C ASN A 302 14.52 14.22 7.13
N GLN A 303 15.67 14.72 6.67
CA GLN A 303 16.22 14.29 5.38
C GLN A 303 16.68 12.82 5.42
N HIS A 304 17.38 12.41 6.48
CA HIS A 304 17.76 11.00 6.63
C HIS A 304 16.53 10.06 6.67
N LEU A 305 15.48 10.44 7.40
CA LEU A 305 14.20 9.72 7.43
C LEU A 305 13.55 9.68 6.04
N ARG A 306 13.52 10.82 5.31
CA ARG A 306 12.97 10.91 3.95
C ARG A 306 13.66 9.98 2.94
N TYR A 307 14.97 9.74 3.11
CA TYR A 307 15.75 8.85 2.25
C TYR A 307 15.94 7.44 2.85
N ASN A 308 15.19 7.09 3.89
CA ASN A 308 15.25 5.80 4.59
C ASN A 308 16.67 5.42 5.07
N ILE A 309 17.42 6.41 5.55
CA ILE A 309 18.78 6.24 6.06
C ILE A 309 18.70 6.00 7.57
N SER A 310 19.21 4.85 8.00
CA SER A 310 19.28 4.50 9.42
C SER A 310 20.27 5.39 10.19
N PRO A 311 20.09 5.55 11.53
CA PRO A 311 21.06 6.22 12.39
C PRO A 311 22.47 5.65 12.24
N SER A 312 22.59 4.33 12.08
CA SER A 312 23.88 3.65 11.86
C SER A 312 24.57 4.08 10.57
N ASN A 313 23.84 4.18 9.46
CA ASN A 313 24.40 4.58 8.18
C ASN A 313 24.84 6.05 8.18
N ALA A 314 24.07 6.92 8.84
CA ALA A 314 24.43 8.33 8.99
C ALA A 314 25.67 8.52 9.89
N VAL A 315 25.74 7.83 11.04
CA VAL A 315 26.89 7.88 11.94
C VAL A 315 28.15 7.33 11.27
N ASN A 316 28.04 6.25 10.48
CA ASN A 316 29.18 5.73 9.72
C ASN A 316 29.68 6.70 8.66
N ALA A 317 28.78 7.42 7.99
CA ALA A 317 29.16 8.46 7.03
C ALA A 317 29.94 9.58 7.69
N LEU A 318 29.48 10.08 8.84
CA LEU A 318 30.20 11.09 9.62
C LEU A 318 31.55 10.58 10.12
N ALA A 319 31.59 9.39 10.72
CA ALA A 319 32.83 8.80 11.21
C ALA A 319 33.86 8.62 10.09
N ARG A 320 33.42 8.27 8.87
CA ARG A 320 34.31 8.16 7.72
C ARG A 320 34.78 9.51 7.19
N ILE A 321 33.89 10.51 7.12
CA ILE A 321 34.23 11.86 6.64
C ILE A 321 35.26 12.52 7.58
N TYR A 322 35.12 12.31 8.89
CA TYR A 322 35.97 12.92 9.92
C TYR A 322 37.10 12.04 10.42
N ASP A 323 37.26 10.84 9.87
CA ASP A 323 38.28 9.86 10.26
C ASP A 323 38.26 9.55 11.77
N TRP A 324 37.05 9.42 12.34
CA TRP A 324 36.89 9.18 13.78
C TRP A 324 37.36 7.77 14.16
N PRO A 325 38.33 7.64 15.08
CA PRO A 325 38.77 6.34 15.56
C PRO A 325 37.70 5.73 16.46
N ARG A 326 37.41 4.44 16.26
CA ARG A 326 36.55 3.69 17.19
C ARG A 326 37.23 3.52 18.54
N CYS A 327 36.45 3.62 19.60
CA CYS A 327 36.94 3.52 20.97
C CYS A 327 36.78 2.12 21.59
N ASP A 328 35.90 1.29 21.03
CA ASP A 328 35.46 0.03 21.64
C ASP A 328 36.01 -1.22 20.94
N MET A 329 36.31 -1.17 19.64
CA MET A 329 36.91 -2.27 18.86
C MET A 329 37.82 -1.74 17.74
N PRO A 330 38.92 -2.44 17.40
CA PRO A 330 39.87 -2.04 16.36
C PRO A 330 39.38 -2.27 14.91
N THR A 331 38.19 -2.84 14.73
CA THR A 331 37.64 -3.20 13.41
C THR A 331 36.34 -2.41 13.14
N ALA A 332 36.14 -1.95 11.91
CA ALA A 332 34.92 -1.23 11.53
C ALA A 332 33.68 -2.16 11.60
N LEU A 333 32.59 -1.68 12.22
CA LEU A 333 31.34 -2.45 12.38
C LEU A 333 30.66 -2.74 11.03
N PHE A 334 30.89 -1.91 10.00
CA PHE A 334 30.06 -1.83 8.81
C PHE A 334 30.92 -1.60 7.55
N THR A 335 30.52 -2.23 6.43
CA THR A 335 31.26 -2.35 5.16
C THR A 335 31.53 -1.00 4.46
N PRO A 336 32.54 -0.90 3.58
CA PRO A 336 32.98 0.37 2.97
C PRO A 336 31.99 0.97 1.95
N GLU A 337 30.98 0.23 1.51
CA GLU A 337 29.95 0.73 0.59
C GLU A 337 28.84 1.44 1.37
N LEU A 338 29.15 2.66 1.82
CA LEU A 338 28.11 3.61 2.22
C LEU A 338 27.23 3.94 1.02
N ASN A 339 25.92 4.01 1.26
CA ASN A 339 24.98 4.56 0.28
C ASN A 339 25.48 5.95 -0.15
N SER A 340 25.64 6.17 -1.46
CA SER A 340 26.09 7.45 -2.03
C SER A 340 25.22 8.62 -1.58
N VAL A 341 23.93 8.35 -1.30
CA VAL A 341 22.98 9.32 -0.75
C VAL A 341 23.28 9.66 0.71
N ALA A 342 23.62 8.67 1.55
CA ALA A 342 23.98 8.92 2.95
C ALA A 342 25.28 9.72 3.06
N ASP A 343 26.25 9.40 2.21
CA ASP A 343 27.54 10.07 2.15
C ASP A 343 27.43 11.50 1.59
N ALA A 344 26.58 11.71 0.59
CA ALA A 344 26.27 13.03 0.04
C ALA A 344 25.52 13.92 1.05
N LEU A 345 24.54 13.37 1.77
CA LEU A 345 23.79 14.11 2.79
C LEU A 345 24.64 14.44 4.01
N ALA A 346 25.50 13.52 4.44
CA ALA A 346 26.47 13.79 5.50
C ALA A 346 27.45 14.91 5.08
N ARG A 347 27.99 14.88 3.85
CA ARG A 347 28.85 15.98 3.35
C ARG A 347 28.12 17.32 3.19
N PHE A 348 26.88 17.30 2.71
CA PHE A 348 26.04 18.48 2.54
C PHE A 348 25.74 19.16 3.88
N SER A 349 25.39 18.37 4.89
CA SER A 349 25.05 18.86 6.24
C SER A 349 26.21 19.64 6.88
N LEU A 350 27.45 19.31 6.52
CA LEU A 350 28.67 19.90 7.08
C LEU A 350 29.11 21.18 6.36
N ASN A 351 28.70 21.37 5.11
CA ASN A 351 28.97 22.58 4.34
C ASN A 351 27.93 22.72 3.21
N PRO A 352 26.86 23.53 3.42
CA PRO A 352 25.78 23.73 2.45
C PRO A 352 26.24 24.27 1.09
N GLY A 353 27.43 24.89 1.02
CA GLY A 353 28.02 25.45 -0.20
C GLY A 353 28.79 24.44 -1.09
N SER A 354 28.88 23.17 -0.69
CA SER A 354 29.73 22.17 -1.36
C SER A 354 29.13 21.55 -2.62
N LEU A 355 27.89 21.89 -3.00
CA LEU A 355 27.19 21.27 -4.12
C LEU A 355 27.59 21.93 -5.46
N ALA A 356 28.89 21.91 -5.76
CA ALA A 356 29.39 22.08 -7.12
C ALA A 356 29.58 20.69 -7.74
N VAL A 357 28.48 19.99 -8.01
CA VAL A 357 28.54 18.83 -8.91
C VAL A 357 28.56 19.40 -10.33
N HIS A 358 29.77 19.60 -10.85
CA HIS A 358 29.96 19.73 -12.30
C HIS A 358 29.37 18.49 -12.97
N ARG A 359 28.35 18.66 -13.83
CA ARG A 359 28.08 17.69 -14.89
C ARG A 359 29.33 17.62 -15.75
N VAL A 360 30.16 16.61 -15.56
CA VAL A 360 31.15 16.23 -16.57
C VAL A 360 30.35 15.61 -17.70
N ALA A 361 30.17 16.36 -18.79
CA ALA A 361 29.89 15.77 -20.09
C ALA A 361 31.13 14.95 -20.46
N SER A 362 31.02 13.62 -20.38
CA SER A 362 32.02 12.74 -20.98
C SER A 362 31.53 12.36 -22.37
N ASP A 363 32.31 12.79 -23.34
CA ASP A 363 32.21 12.55 -24.77
C ASP A 363 31.70 11.14 -25.12
N ILE A 364 30.51 11.06 -25.70
CA ILE A 364 30.12 9.98 -26.61
C ILE A 364 29.86 10.66 -27.95
N ASP A 365 30.64 10.21 -28.92
CA ASP A 365 30.72 10.65 -30.31
C ASP A 365 29.34 10.63 -31.00
N ASP A 366 28.89 11.82 -31.40
CA ASP A 366 27.69 12.06 -32.21
C ASP A 366 27.99 11.72 -33.68
N SER A 367 27.94 10.42 -34.02
CA SER A 367 27.61 10.03 -35.38
C SER A 367 26.99 8.63 -35.43
N ASP A 368 25.78 8.59 -36.01
CA ASP A 368 25.10 7.42 -36.57
C ASP A 368 24.41 6.43 -35.62
N VAL A 369 23.24 6.82 -35.07
CA VAL A 369 22.03 5.96 -35.11
C VAL A 369 20.77 6.83 -35.10
N VAL A 370 20.08 6.89 -36.25
CA VAL A 370 18.71 7.40 -36.37
C VAL A 370 17.75 6.36 -35.78
N LEU A 371 17.08 6.69 -34.67
CA LEU A 371 15.87 6.00 -34.22
C LEU A 371 14.81 7.05 -33.89
N GLU A 372 13.88 7.23 -34.83
CA GLU A 372 12.65 7.98 -34.61
C GLU A 372 11.81 7.30 -33.52
N ALA A 373 11.60 8.01 -32.40
CA ALA A 373 10.55 7.71 -31.44
C ALA A 373 9.56 8.90 -31.44
N PRO A 374 8.25 8.65 -31.55
CA PRO A 374 7.26 9.72 -31.68
C PRO A 374 7.08 10.48 -30.36
N GLU A 375 6.98 11.80 -30.48
CA GLU A 375 6.79 12.77 -29.41
C GLU A 375 5.52 12.49 -28.59
N LEU A 376 5.70 12.21 -27.29
CA LEU A 376 4.66 12.42 -26.30
C LEU A 376 4.86 13.84 -25.75
N GLY A 377 4.01 14.76 -26.20
CA GLY A 377 3.99 16.15 -25.76
C GLY A 377 3.91 16.27 -24.24
N THR A 378 4.82 17.05 -23.70
CA THR A 378 4.96 17.49 -22.31
C THR A 378 3.70 18.19 -21.80
N LEU A 379 2.89 17.52 -20.97
CA LEU A 379 1.83 18.10 -20.13
C LEU A 379 2.32 18.38 -18.69
N LEU A 380 3.56 18.83 -18.55
CA LEU A 380 4.11 19.23 -17.26
C LEU A 380 4.62 20.67 -17.40
N LEU A 381 3.90 21.60 -16.78
CA LEU A 381 4.39 22.96 -16.55
C LEU A 381 5.70 22.88 -15.74
N PRO A 382 6.77 23.58 -16.16
CA PRO A 382 8.00 23.62 -15.39
C PRO A 382 7.77 24.40 -14.08
N PRO A 383 8.54 24.09 -13.02
CA PRO A 383 8.46 24.86 -11.78
C PRO A 383 8.92 26.30 -12.03
N PRO A 384 8.27 27.33 -11.44
CA PRO A 384 8.71 28.70 -11.58
C PRO A 384 10.07 28.89 -10.90
N SER A 385 10.94 29.63 -11.56
CA SER A 385 12.24 30.07 -11.07
C SER A 385 12.08 30.99 -9.86
N ALA A 386 12.79 30.67 -8.79
CA ALA A 386 12.88 31.50 -7.60
C ALA A 386 13.79 32.70 -7.87
N GLU A 387 13.19 33.85 -8.15
CA GLU A 387 13.82 35.14 -7.90
C GLU A 387 13.01 35.87 -6.83
N SER A 388 13.70 36.26 -5.75
CA SER A 388 13.31 37.29 -4.79
C SER A 388 12.74 38.52 -5.52
N VAL A 389 11.74 39.23 -5.02
CA VAL A 389 11.93 40.37 -4.10
C VAL A 389 10.54 40.99 -3.78
N ASP A 390 10.38 41.39 -2.51
CA ASP A 390 9.48 42.38 -1.90
C ASP A 390 7.96 42.18 -1.68
N GLU A 391 7.61 42.48 -0.42
CA GLU A 391 6.29 42.67 0.16
C GLU A 391 5.47 43.75 -0.57
N VAL A 392 4.37 43.38 -1.25
CA VAL A 392 3.22 44.28 -1.41
C VAL A 392 1.93 43.46 -1.48
N ALA A 393 0.97 43.82 -0.62
CA ALA A 393 -0.39 43.29 -0.65
C ALA A 393 -1.11 43.77 -1.92
N ALA A 394 -1.51 42.86 -2.81
CA ALA A 394 -2.15 43.20 -4.08
C ALA A 394 -3.69 43.09 -3.99
N ASN A 395 -4.31 44.11 -3.40
CA ASN A 395 -5.58 44.62 -3.87
C ASN A 395 -5.26 45.94 -4.57
N ASP A 396 -4.79 45.90 -5.81
CA ASP A 396 -4.80 47.07 -6.69
C ASP A 396 -4.99 46.61 -8.13
N GLU A 397 -6.04 47.14 -8.75
CA GLU A 397 -6.44 46.90 -10.13
C GLU A 397 -5.43 47.58 -11.08
N GLU A 398 -4.73 46.82 -11.92
CA GLU A 398 -4.23 47.33 -13.20
C GLU A 398 -4.64 46.38 -14.34
N GLU A 399 -5.59 46.85 -15.15
CA GLU A 399 -5.94 46.30 -16.45
C GLU A 399 -4.71 46.34 -17.37
N GLY A 400 -4.08 45.20 -17.63
CA GLY A 400 -3.04 45.11 -18.66
C GLY A 400 -1.99 43.99 -18.55
N GLY A 401 -2.26 42.88 -17.86
CA GLY A 401 -1.32 41.76 -17.76
C GLY A 401 -1.14 40.99 -19.08
N ASP A 402 0.09 40.56 -19.35
CA ASP A 402 0.48 39.72 -20.49
C ASP A 402 -0.42 38.46 -20.58
N PRO A 403 -1.11 38.20 -21.70
CA PRO A 403 -1.94 37.00 -21.85
C PRO A 403 -1.13 35.69 -21.77
N ASP A 404 0.19 35.74 -21.92
CA ASP A 404 1.09 34.58 -21.85
C ASP A 404 1.78 34.41 -20.48
N ASP A 405 1.43 35.21 -19.46
CA ASP A 405 1.92 35.02 -18.08
C ASP A 405 1.32 33.73 -17.45
N PRO A 406 2.13 32.74 -17.03
CA PRO A 406 1.65 31.52 -16.36
C PRO A 406 0.97 31.76 -15.00
N GLY A 407 1.07 32.97 -14.42
CA GLY A 407 0.31 33.41 -13.25
C GLY A 407 -1.07 34.00 -13.56
N ASN A 408 -1.39 34.22 -14.84
CA ASN A 408 -2.63 34.88 -15.27
C ASN A 408 -3.84 33.92 -15.18
N LEU A 409 -4.53 33.93 -14.04
CA LEU A 409 -5.74 33.12 -13.81
C LEU A 409 -6.86 33.42 -14.83
N ALA A 410 -6.86 34.60 -15.47
CA ALA A 410 -7.82 34.96 -16.52
C ALA A 410 -7.56 34.25 -17.86
N ALA A 411 -6.36 33.71 -18.07
CA ALA A 411 -6.00 32.93 -19.25
C ALA A 411 -6.43 31.44 -19.17
N LEU A 412 -6.85 30.97 -17.99
CA LEU A 412 -7.29 29.59 -17.79
C LEU A 412 -8.53 29.27 -18.66
N PRO A 413 -8.57 28.10 -19.35
CA PRO A 413 -9.68 27.71 -20.22
C PRO A 413 -11.07 27.84 -19.57
N TRP A 414 -11.18 27.52 -18.27
CA TRP A 414 -12.44 27.60 -17.51
C TRP A 414 -13.01 29.02 -17.42
N VAL A 415 -12.15 30.02 -17.24
CA VAL A 415 -12.53 31.43 -17.17
C VAL A 415 -12.84 31.94 -18.57
N ARG A 416 -11.99 31.62 -19.55
CA ARG A 416 -12.14 32.04 -20.95
C ARG A 416 -13.44 31.53 -21.60
N ASN A 417 -13.87 30.31 -21.26
CA ASN A 417 -15.02 29.65 -21.88
C ASN A 417 -16.28 29.66 -21.01
N GLN A 418 -16.30 30.43 -19.92
CA GLN A 418 -17.44 30.52 -19.02
C GLN A 418 -18.73 30.88 -19.78
N GLY A 419 -19.80 30.10 -19.57
CA GLY A 419 -21.10 30.30 -20.23
C GLY A 419 -21.17 29.87 -21.70
N ARG A 420 -20.09 29.37 -22.31
CA ARG A 420 -20.12 28.82 -23.67
C ARG A 420 -20.59 27.36 -23.67
N PRO A 421 -21.36 26.91 -24.67
CA PRO A 421 -21.76 25.52 -24.78
C PRO A 421 -20.53 24.65 -25.07
N ASN A 422 -20.34 23.60 -24.28
CA ASN A 422 -19.20 22.69 -24.44
C ASN A 422 -19.41 21.75 -25.65
N PRO A 423 -18.61 21.87 -26.72
CA PRO A 423 -18.80 21.10 -27.95
C PRO A 423 -18.42 19.62 -27.80
N HIS A 424 -17.59 19.29 -26.81
CA HIS A 424 -17.14 17.92 -26.57
C HIS A 424 -18.26 17.04 -26.01
N ARG A 425 -19.29 17.62 -25.39
CA ARG A 425 -20.44 16.87 -24.86
C ARG A 425 -21.24 16.16 -25.94
N ALA A 426 -21.59 16.86 -27.03
CA ALA A 426 -22.31 16.24 -28.15
C ALA A 426 -21.43 15.18 -28.86
N THR A 427 -20.12 15.44 -28.94
CA THR A 427 -19.14 14.50 -29.51
C THR A 427 -19.02 13.23 -28.66
N PHE A 428 -18.97 13.38 -27.33
CA PHE A 428 -18.93 12.28 -26.37
C PHE A 428 -20.16 11.38 -26.53
N ILE A 429 -21.36 11.96 -26.55
CA ILE A 429 -22.61 11.21 -26.69
C ILE A 429 -22.65 10.44 -28.02
N ARG A 430 -22.21 11.06 -29.12
CA ARG A 430 -22.11 10.39 -30.43
C ARG A 430 -21.14 9.21 -30.37
N GLN A 431 -19.91 9.42 -29.89
CA GLN A 431 -18.90 8.36 -29.77
C GLN A 431 -19.37 7.24 -28.85
N PHE A 432 -20.02 7.56 -27.74
CA PHE A 432 -20.58 6.60 -26.80
C PHE A 432 -21.65 5.70 -27.44
N HIS A 433 -22.54 6.25 -28.27
CA HIS A 433 -23.53 5.45 -29.01
C HIS A 433 -22.89 4.47 -30.02
N GLU A 434 -21.71 4.81 -30.54
CA GLU A 434 -20.99 3.93 -31.47
C GLU A 434 -20.28 2.77 -30.76
N ILE A 435 -19.98 2.88 -29.46
CA ILE A 435 -19.27 1.83 -28.71
C ILE A 435 -20.22 0.68 -28.38
N ALA A 436 -19.84 -0.52 -28.83
CA ALA A 436 -20.47 -1.79 -28.51
C ALA A 436 -22.00 -1.74 -28.53
N PRO A 437 -22.67 -1.35 -29.64
CA PRO A 437 -24.12 -1.11 -29.72
C PRO A 437 -24.98 -2.34 -29.35
N TYR A 438 -24.35 -3.50 -29.26
CA TYR A 438 -24.94 -4.78 -28.86
C TYR A 438 -25.04 -4.97 -27.33
N GLU A 439 -24.43 -4.11 -26.52
CA GLU A 439 -24.48 -4.15 -25.05
C GLU A 439 -25.52 -3.17 -24.46
N ASN A 440 -25.91 -3.40 -23.20
CA ASN A 440 -26.76 -2.46 -22.46
C ASN A 440 -26.04 -1.12 -22.26
N ARG A 441 -26.68 0.01 -22.60
CA ARG A 441 -26.07 1.36 -22.52
C ARG A 441 -25.59 1.70 -21.12
N TRP A 442 -26.35 1.37 -20.08
CA TRP A 442 -25.94 1.59 -18.69
C TRP A 442 -24.66 0.83 -18.35
N THR A 443 -24.56 -0.43 -18.79
CA THR A 443 -23.35 -1.25 -18.59
C THR A 443 -22.14 -0.64 -19.30
N VAL A 444 -22.28 -0.20 -20.56
CA VAL A 444 -21.17 0.43 -21.31
C VAL A 444 -20.70 1.70 -20.60
N PHE A 445 -21.63 2.51 -20.11
CA PHE A 445 -21.30 3.73 -19.36
C PHE A 445 -20.62 3.41 -18.02
N SER A 446 -21.21 2.51 -17.23
CA SER A 446 -20.63 2.05 -15.96
C SER A 446 -19.22 1.51 -16.16
N ASP A 447 -19.00 0.66 -17.17
CA ASP A 447 -17.70 0.09 -17.45
C ASP A 447 -16.71 1.18 -17.89
N PHE A 448 -17.11 2.11 -18.76
CA PHE A 448 -16.28 3.25 -19.13
C PHE A 448 -15.81 4.06 -17.93
N ILE A 449 -16.72 4.38 -17.00
CA ILE A 449 -16.40 5.15 -15.79
C ILE A 449 -15.43 4.39 -14.89
N HIS A 450 -15.69 3.11 -14.61
CA HIS A 450 -14.79 2.31 -13.75
C HIS A 450 -13.43 2.09 -14.41
N MET A 451 -13.39 1.84 -15.72
CA MET A 451 -12.13 1.71 -16.45
C MET A 451 -11.33 3.02 -16.45
N SER A 452 -12.01 4.17 -16.59
CA SER A 452 -11.38 5.49 -16.51
C SER A 452 -10.82 5.78 -15.13
N ALA A 453 -11.59 5.48 -14.07
CA ALA A 453 -11.16 5.62 -12.68
C ALA A 453 -9.94 4.73 -12.39
N ALA A 454 -9.98 3.46 -12.84
CA ALA A 454 -8.90 2.51 -12.70
C ALA A 454 -7.61 2.99 -13.38
N ALA A 455 -7.70 3.46 -14.63
CA ALA A 455 -6.55 3.97 -15.38
C ALA A 455 -5.89 5.18 -14.70
N LEU A 456 -6.71 6.13 -14.21
CA LEU A 456 -6.23 7.31 -13.49
C LEU A 456 -5.59 6.93 -12.13
N HIS A 457 -6.22 6.03 -11.38
CA HIS A 457 -5.71 5.57 -10.09
C HIS A 457 -4.38 4.83 -10.23
N ASN A 458 -4.35 3.78 -11.05
CA ASN A 458 -3.20 2.87 -11.17
C ASN A 458 -1.96 3.55 -11.77
N ARG A 459 -2.13 4.68 -12.47
CA ARG A 459 -1.00 5.47 -12.96
C ARG A 459 -0.16 6.08 -11.82
N CYS A 460 -0.78 6.38 -10.69
CA CYS A 460 -0.15 7.00 -9.52
C CYS A 460 0.10 6.01 -8.38
N HIS A 461 -0.84 5.08 -8.17
CA HIS A 461 -0.76 4.05 -7.13
C HIS A 461 -1.31 2.75 -7.71
N PHE A 462 -0.41 1.89 -8.19
CA PHE A 462 -0.79 0.66 -8.85
C PHE A 462 -1.40 -0.34 -7.86
N VAL A 463 -2.63 -0.77 -8.12
CA VAL A 463 -3.34 -1.79 -7.35
C VAL A 463 -3.83 -2.88 -8.29
N GLN A 464 -3.40 -4.11 -8.05
CA GLN A 464 -3.70 -5.24 -8.93
C GLN A 464 -5.19 -5.54 -9.00
N GLU A 465 -5.97 -5.42 -7.92
CA GLU A 465 -7.41 -5.67 -7.98
C GLU A 465 -8.16 -4.66 -8.89
N ILE A 466 -7.72 -3.41 -8.91
CA ILE A 466 -8.26 -2.36 -9.79
C ILE A 466 -7.87 -2.65 -11.25
N GLU A 467 -6.64 -3.11 -11.49
CA GLU A 467 -6.19 -3.53 -12.82
C GLU A 467 -6.97 -4.75 -13.33
N ASP A 468 -7.21 -5.73 -12.45
CA ASP A 468 -7.98 -6.91 -12.78
C ASP A 468 -9.46 -6.56 -13.08
N ASP A 469 -10.05 -5.59 -12.37
CA ASP A 469 -11.39 -5.08 -12.67
C ASP A 469 -11.45 -4.40 -14.04
N TYR A 470 -10.47 -3.54 -14.35
CA TYR A 470 -10.31 -2.95 -15.67
C TYR A 470 -10.23 -4.03 -16.75
N MET A 471 -9.35 -5.01 -16.57
CA MET A 471 -9.12 -6.09 -17.52
C MET A 471 -10.34 -7.01 -17.66
N ARG A 472 -11.12 -7.20 -16.60
CA ARG A 472 -12.38 -7.98 -16.64
C ARG A 472 -13.46 -7.26 -17.45
N ARG A 473 -13.59 -5.94 -17.29
CA ARG A 473 -14.56 -5.12 -18.03
C ARG A 473 -14.21 -5.01 -19.51
N ILE A 474 -12.96 -4.64 -19.82
CA ILE A 474 -12.52 -4.41 -21.20
C ILE A 474 -12.62 -5.68 -22.05
N LYS A 475 -12.39 -6.87 -21.46
CA LYS A 475 -12.50 -8.19 -22.14
C LYS A 475 -13.90 -8.52 -22.65
N ARG A 476 -14.96 -7.89 -22.13
CA ARG A 476 -16.34 -8.06 -22.62
C ARG A 476 -16.52 -7.52 -24.05
N TYR A 477 -15.74 -6.51 -24.40
CA TYR A 477 -15.89 -5.76 -25.63
C TYR A 477 -15.04 -6.34 -26.76
N LYS A 478 -15.52 -6.23 -28.00
CA LYS A 478 -14.73 -6.60 -29.18
C LYS A 478 -13.51 -5.69 -29.29
N THR A 479 -12.41 -6.18 -29.87
CA THR A 479 -11.16 -5.41 -30.02
C THR A 479 -11.35 -4.05 -30.69
N ALA A 480 -12.29 -3.92 -31.62
CA ALA A 480 -12.63 -2.64 -32.24
C ALA A 480 -13.24 -1.64 -31.24
N ASP A 481 -14.13 -2.10 -30.36
CA ASP A 481 -14.76 -1.28 -29.31
C ASP A 481 -13.78 -0.98 -28.17
N GLN A 482 -12.90 -1.92 -27.82
CA GLN A 482 -11.84 -1.68 -26.83
C GLN A 482 -10.98 -0.48 -27.19
N ARG A 483 -10.67 -0.30 -28.49
CA ARG A 483 -9.90 0.86 -29.00
C ARG A 483 -10.67 2.18 -29.00
N ARG A 484 -12.00 2.15 -28.85
CA ARG A 484 -12.84 3.35 -28.81
C ARG A 484 -12.96 3.94 -27.40
N PHE A 485 -12.81 3.15 -26.34
CA PHE A 485 -12.86 3.66 -24.97
C PHE A 485 -11.78 4.71 -24.67
N PRO A 486 -10.50 4.54 -25.06
CA PRO A 486 -9.50 5.60 -24.89
C PRO A 486 -9.84 6.88 -25.67
N VAL A 487 -10.42 6.75 -26.87
CA VAL A 487 -10.88 7.92 -27.66
C VAL A 487 -12.00 8.65 -26.95
N LEU A 488 -12.96 7.91 -26.36
CA LEU A 488 -14.03 8.49 -25.56
C LEU A 488 -13.49 9.18 -24.29
N PHE A 489 -12.47 8.60 -23.67
CA PHE A 489 -11.78 9.19 -22.52
C PHE A 489 -11.08 10.50 -22.89
N ASN A 490 -10.41 10.58 -24.05
CA ASN A 490 -9.82 11.83 -24.53
C ASN A 490 -10.87 12.93 -24.72
N THR A 491 -12.04 12.61 -25.30
CA THR A 491 -13.14 13.56 -25.44
C THR A 491 -13.67 14.05 -24.08
N LEU A 492 -13.65 13.19 -23.05
CA LEU A 492 -13.97 13.60 -21.68
C LEU A 492 -12.92 14.58 -21.13
N VAL A 493 -11.63 14.30 -21.32
CA VAL A 493 -10.53 15.20 -20.91
C VAL A 493 -10.69 16.56 -21.59
N ASP A 494 -10.86 16.59 -22.91
CA ASP A 494 -11.08 17.84 -23.67
C ASP A 494 -12.32 18.60 -23.15
N GLY A 495 -13.38 17.88 -22.82
CA GLY A 495 -14.60 18.45 -22.26
C GLY A 495 -14.39 19.10 -20.90
N MET A 496 -13.66 18.42 -19.99
CA MET A 496 -13.35 18.94 -18.66
C MET A 496 -12.35 20.10 -18.70
N GLU A 497 -11.41 20.09 -19.65
CA GLU A 497 -10.47 21.20 -19.87
C GLU A 497 -11.18 22.42 -20.46
N PHE A 498 -12.14 22.22 -21.35
CA PHE A 498 -12.85 23.33 -22.02
C PHE A 498 -13.58 24.25 -21.04
N SER A 499 -14.33 23.71 -20.07
CA SER A 499 -15.13 24.51 -19.13
C SER A 499 -15.38 23.76 -17.82
N ALA A 500 -15.38 24.48 -16.70
CA ALA A 500 -15.88 23.95 -15.44
C ALA A 500 -17.37 23.58 -15.56
N ALA A 501 -17.69 22.31 -15.39
CA ALA A 501 -19.04 21.77 -15.47
C ALA A 501 -19.11 20.40 -14.79
N ASP A 502 -20.33 19.97 -14.43
CA ASP A 502 -20.62 18.57 -14.19
C ASP A 502 -20.81 17.85 -15.54
N PHE A 503 -19.69 17.57 -16.23
CA PHE A 503 -19.68 16.96 -17.55
C PHE A 503 -20.32 15.57 -17.51
N LEU A 504 -19.85 14.69 -16.62
CA LEU A 504 -20.33 13.31 -16.54
C LEU A 504 -21.76 13.22 -16.01
N GLY A 505 -22.13 14.01 -15.01
CA GLY A 505 -23.52 14.06 -14.52
C GLY A 505 -24.48 14.58 -15.57
N SER A 506 -24.11 15.62 -16.33
CA SER A 506 -24.96 16.14 -17.41
C SER A 506 -25.11 15.15 -18.57
N VAL A 507 -24.06 14.40 -18.93
CA VAL A 507 -24.12 13.34 -19.93
C VAL A 507 -25.00 12.18 -19.43
N PHE A 508 -24.83 11.77 -18.17
CA PHE A 508 -25.62 10.70 -17.56
C PHE A 508 -27.13 11.01 -17.57
N MET A 509 -27.49 12.26 -17.27
CA MET A 509 -28.88 12.72 -17.33
C MET A 509 -29.44 12.74 -18.76
N GLU A 510 -28.67 13.21 -19.74
CA GLU A 510 -29.11 13.27 -21.13
C GLU A 510 -29.26 11.90 -21.77
N LEU A 511 -28.39 10.95 -21.42
CA LEU A 511 -28.50 9.56 -21.83
C LEU A 511 -29.63 8.80 -21.10
N GLU A 512 -30.33 9.45 -20.16
CA GLU A 512 -31.40 8.87 -19.34
C GLU A 512 -30.98 7.58 -18.61
N LEU A 513 -29.72 7.50 -18.18
CA LEU A 513 -29.15 6.29 -17.57
C LEU A 513 -29.52 6.11 -16.09
N GLY A 514 -30.10 7.15 -15.46
CA GLY A 514 -30.50 7.13 -14.06
C GLY A 514 -31.79 6.36 -13.79
N ASP A 515 -31.93 5.85 -12.57
CA ASP A 515 -33.15 5.18 -12.13
C ASP A 515 -34.23 6.23 -11.77
N ARG A 516 -35.07 6.58 -12.75
CA ARG A 516 -36.20 7.52 -12.57
C ARG A 516 -37.15 7.12 -11.44
N ARG A 517 -37.22 5.83 -11.05
CA ARG A 517 -38.10 5.37 -9.95
C ARG A 517 -37.49 5.62 -8.57
N ARG A 518 -36.17 5.80 -8.48
CA ARG A 518 -35.44 6.18 -7.25
C ARG A 518 -35.23 7.69 -7.10
N GLY A 519 -35.65 8.50 -8.10
CA GLY A 519 -35.55 9.95 -8.05
C GLY A 519 -34.11 10.48 -8.12
N GLN A 520 -33.22 9.78 -8.81
CA GLN A 520 -31.83 10.21 -8.98
C GLN A 520 -31.76 11.40 -9.96
N TYR A 521 -31.51 12.60 -9.43
CA TYR A 521 -31.28 13.83 -10.20
C TYR A 521 -29.98 14.47 -9.73
N PHE A 522 -29.15 14.94 -10.66
CA PHE A 522 -27.97 15.73 -10.32
C PHE A 522 -28.33 17.21 -10.25
N THR A 523 -27.72 17.90 -9.29
CA THR A 523 -27.90 19.35 -9.09
C THR A 523 -27.48 20.10 -10.35
N PRO A 524 -28.36 20.93 -10.95
CA PRO A 524 -27.98 21.77 -12.08
C PRO A 524 -26.75 22.61 -11.74
N TYR A 525 -25.79 22.67 -12.67
CA TYR A 525 -24.48 23.25 -12.39
C TYR A 525 -24.55 24.73 -11.94
N SER A 526 -25.49 25.51 -12.47
CA SER A 526 -25.72 26.89 -12.05
C SER A 526 -26.12 27.03 -10.58
N VAL A 527 -26.89 26.06 -10.05
CA VAL A 527 -27.28 26.02 -8.63
C VAL A 527 -26.09 25.62 -7.77
N ALA A 528 -25.34 24.60 -8.19
CA ALA A 528 -24.12 24.17 -7.50
C ALA A 528 -23.09 25.32 -7.41
N TYR A 529 -22.91 26.07 -8.49
CA TYR A 529 -22.03 27.23 -8.55
C TYR A 529 -22.51 28.41 -7.69
N MET A 530 -23.81 28.70 -7.68
CA MET A 530 -24.38 29.69 -6.75
C MET A 530 -24.08 29.30 -5.30
N MET A 531 -24.34 28.04 -4.92
CA MET A 531 -24.08 27.54 -3.56
C MET A 531 -22.60 27.61 -3.21
N ALA A 532 -21.71 27.21 -4.13
CA ALA A 532 -20.27 27.29 -3.94
C ALA A 532 -19.81 28.72 -3.64
N LYS A 533 -20.28 29.73 -4.41
CA LYS A 533 -19.94 31.13 -4.15
C LYS A 533 -20.44 31.64 -2.80
N MET A 534 -21.65 31.25 -2.41
CA MET A 534 -22.21 31.64 -1.11
C MET A 534 -21.46 31.03 0.07
N GLN A 535 -20.89 29.83 -0.08
CA GLN A 535 -20.22 29.12 1.00
C GLN A 535 -18.73 29.42 1.07
N LEU A 536 -18.11 29.73 -0.09
CA LEU A 536 -16.72 30.15 -0.16
C LEU A 536 -16.48 31.46 0.60
N SER A 537 -17.46 32.36 0.67
CA SER A 537 -17.33 33.62 1.43
C SER A 537 -16.99 33.41 2.90
N ASP A 538 -17.41 32.30 3.49
CA ASP A 538 -17.12 31.97 4.89
C ASP A 538 -15.67 31.49 5.08
N GLY A 539 -15.08 30.86 4.05
CA GLY A 539 -13.72 30.32 4.06
C GLY A 539 -12.64 31.30 3.56
N LEU A 540 -13.02 32.32 2.78
CA LEU A 540 -12.09 33.31 2.23
C LEU A 540 -11.26 34.03 3.29
N PRO A 541 -11.81 34.55 4.41
CA PRO A 541 -11.01 35.25 5.41
C PRO A 541 -9.87 34.40 5.99
N ALA A 542 -10.10 33.10 6.20
CA ALA A 542 -9.09 32.18 6.73
C ALA A 542 -7.97 31.89 5.71
N LEU A 543 -8.30 31.84 4.42
CA LEU A 543 -7.33 31.68 3.34
C LEU A 543 -6.54 32.97 3.08
N THR A 544 -7.21 34.13 3.03
CA THR A 544 -6.60 35.44 2.76
C THR A 544 -5.67 35.88 3.90
N SER A 545 -6.03 35.58 5.16
CA SER A 545 -5.20 35.90 6.32
C SER A 545 -4.00 34.97 6.50
N GLY A 546 -3.96 33.84 5.79
CA GLY A 546 -2.97 32.79 6.01
C GLY A 546 -3.17 32.02 7.31
N GLU A 547 -4.30 32.19 8.02
CA GLU A 547 -4.64 31.40 9.20
C GLU A 547 -4.76 29.91 8.86
N ARG A 548 -5.23 29.60 7.65
CA ARG A 548 -5.29 28.24 7.11
C ARG A 548 -4.65 28.17 5.74
N ASP A 549 -3.82 27.14 5.54
CA ASP A 549 -3.20 26.84 4.25
C ASP A 549 -4.20 26.33 3.20
N PHE A 550 -5.32 25.75 3.66
CA PHE A 550 -6.36 25.18 2.80
C PHE A 550 -7.73 25.15 3.48
N ILE A 551 -8.79 25.03 2.68
CA ILE A 551 -10.16 24.75 3.13
C ILE A 551 -10.55 23.30 2.87
N THR A 552 -11.48 22.80 3.69
CA THR A 552 -12.06 21.47 3.55
C THR A 552 -13.48 21.58 3.05
N VAL A 553 -13.82 20.79 2.04
CA VAL A 553 -15.15 20.81 1.40
C VAL A 553 -15.72 19.41 1.51
N SER A 554 -16.91 19.27 2.09
CA SER A 554 -17.56 17.97 2.25
C SER A 554 -18.87 17.93 1.49
N ASP A 555 -19.07 16.88 0.71
CA ASP A 555 -20.33 16.58 0.04
C ASP A 555 -20.76 15.13 0.35
N PRO A 556 -21.67 14.92 1.32
CA PRO A 556 -22.06 13.59 1.79
C PRO A 556 -23.05 12.87 0.85
N ALA A 557 -23.47 13.48 -0.26
CA ALA A 557 -24.31 12.86 -1.28
C ALA A 557 -23.91 13.43 -2.66
N CYS A 558 -22.65 13.20 -3.03
CA CYS A 558 -21.97 14.03 -4.01
C CYS A 558 -22.43 13.84 -5.46
N GLY A 559 -23.15 12.76 -5.76
CA GLY A 559 -23.47 12.38 -7.12
C GLY A 559 -22.21 12.28 -7.96
N ALA A 560 -22.21 12.92 -9.14
CA ALA A 560 -21.05 13.02 -10.01
C ALA A 560 -19.99 14.03 -9.55
N GLY A 561 -20.14 14.69 -8.40
CA GLY A 561 -19.15 15.63 -7.84
C GLY A 561 -19.25 17.07 -8.37
N GLY A 562 -20.36 17.43 -9.03
CA GLY A 562 -20.55 18.74 -9.64
C GLY A 562 -20.41 19.92 -8.67
N LEU A 563 -20.82 19.76 -7.41
CA LEU A 563 -20.67 20.79 -6.37
C LEU A 563 -19.21 21.10 -6.07
N ILE A 564 -18.36 20.07 -5.98
CA ILE A 564 -16.94 20.23 -5.70
C ILE A 564 -16.21 20.87 -6.89
N VAL A 565 -16.58 20.51 -8.12
CA VAL A 565 -16.06 21.18 -9.33
C VAL A 565 -16.48 22.67 -9.33
N ALA A 566 -17.71 22.98 -8.95
CA ALA A 566 -18.19 24.35 -8.84
C ALA A 566 -17.48 25.14 -7.73
N MET A 567 -17.12 24.50 -6.61
CA MET A 567 -16.28 25.10 -5.56
C MET A 567 -14.87 25.41 -6.06
N ALA A 568 -14.24 24.48 -6.79
CA ALA A 568 -12.93 24.73 -7.41
C ALA A 568 -12.98 25.91 -8.38
N GLN A 569 -14.04 26.03 -9.19
CA GLN A 569 -14.24 27.18 -10.07
C GLN A 569 -14.38 28.49 -9.26
N ALA A 570 -15.21 28.50 -8.21
CA ALA A 570 -15.40 29.68 -7.36
C ALA A 570 -14.08 30.12 -6.69
N MET A 571 -13.24 29.17 -6.26
CA MET A 571 -11.93 29.47 -5.70
C MET A 571 -10.97 30.09 -6.72
N LEU A 572 -10.92 29.53 -7.94
CA LEU A 572 -10.09 30.09 -9.02
C LEU A 572 -10.50 31.52 -9.36
N GLU A 573 -11.80 31.79 -9.45
CA GLU A 573 -12.32 33.14 -9.67
C GLU A 573 -12.01 34.10 -8.52
N ALA A 574 -11.85 33.59 -7.30
CA ALA A 574 -11.45 34.36 -6.13
C ALA A 574 -9.92 34.48 -5.98
N GLY A 575 -9.12 33.98 -6.93
CA GLY A 575 -7.66 34.07 -6.91
C GLY A 575 -6.94 32.94 -6.18
N PHE A 576 -7.64 31.90 -5.71
CA PHE A 576 -7.08 30.80 -4.94
C PHE A 576 -6.88 29.54 -5.79
N ASN A 577 -5.78 28.81 -5.54
CA ASN A 577 -5.46 27.59 -6.26
C ASN A 577 -6.09 26.36 -5.55
N PRO A 578 -7.17 25.77 -6.09
CA PRO A 578 -7.83 24.64 -5.44
C PRO A 578 -6.96 23.39 -5.34
N GLN A 579 -5.95 23.22 -6.21
CA GLN A 579 -5.05 22.05 -6.17
C GLN A 579 -4.14 22.06 -4.94
N LYS A 580 -3.89 23.24 -4.37
CA LYS A 580 -3.02 23.45 -3.20
C LYS A 580 -3.79 23.83 -1.93
N GLN A 581 -4.94 24.49 -2.10
CA GLN A 581 -5.67 25.18 -1.03
C GLN A 581 -7.09 24.64 -0.84
N MET A 582 -7.47 23.57 -1.53
CA MET A 582 -8.74 22.88 -1.31
C MET A 582 -8.51 21.38 -1.13
N MET A 583 -9.27 20.79 -0.21
CA MET A 583 -9.39 19.35 -0.12
C MET A 583 -10.86 18.94 0.03
N ALA A 584 -11.27 17.95 -0.77
CA ALA A 584 -12.65 17.50 -0.82
C ALA A 584 -12.84 16.10 -0.19
N VAL A 585 -13.95 15.92 0.52
CA VAL A 585 -14.44 14.62 0.98
C VAL A 585 -15.84 14.40 0.42
N CYS A 586 -15.96 13.42 -0.47
CA CYS A 586 -17.17 13.13 -1.22
C CYS A 586 -17.69 11.75 -0.83
N VAL A 587 -18.99 11.62 -0.56
CA VAL A 587 -19.62 10.33 -0.30
C VAL A 587 -20.84 10.16 -1.19
N ASP A 588 -20.99 8.99 -1.80
CA ASP A 588 -22.24 8.62 -2.48
C ASP A 588 -22.58 7.14 -2.27
N ILE A 589 -23.88 6.84 -2.24
CA ILE A 589 -24.40 5.48 -2.07
C ILE A 589 -24.32 4.68 -3.38
N ASP A 590 -24.36 5.36 -4.53
CA ASP A 590 -24.23 4.76 -5.86
C ASP A 590 -22.75 4.70 -6.28
N PRO A 591 -22.18 3.51 -6.47
CA PRO A 591 -20.79 3.36 -6.91
C PRO A 591 -20.50 4.04 -8.25
N VAL A 592 -21.44 4.05 -9.20
CA VAL A 592 -21.22 4.69 -10.51
C VAL A 592 -21.14 6.20 -10.34
N ALA A 593 -22.03 6.79 -9.52
CA ALA A 593 -22.00 8.22 -9.22
C ALA A 593 -20.69 8.63 -8.54
N ALA A 594 -20.30 7.90 -7.49
CA ALA A 594 -19.02 8.11 -6.82
C ALA A 594 -17.83 8.00 -7.79
N MET A 595 -17.82 7.03 -8.72
CA MET A 595 -16.73 6.92 -9.70
C MET A 595 -16.76 8.02 -10.76
N MET A 596 -17.94 8.56 -11.12
CA MET A 596 -18.01 9.79 -11.92
C MET A 596 -17.36 10.96 -11.18
N ALA A 597 -17.66 11.13 -9.89
CA ALA A 597 -17.01 12.14 -9.05
C ALA A 597 -15.49 11.95 -9.01
N TYR A 598 -15.02 10.72 -8.77
CA TYR A 598 -13.59 10.42 -8.76
C TYR A 598 -12.89 10.84 -10.07
N VAL A 599 -13.45 10.47 -11.22
CA VAL A 599 -12.86 10.80 -12.53
C VAL A 599 -12.83 12.31 -12.75
N GLN A 600 -13.94 13.01 -12.51
CA GLN A 600 -13.99 14.48 -12.70
C GLN A 600 -12.98 15.18 -11.79
N LEU A 601 -12.94 14.82 -10.50
CA LEU A 601 -12.03 15.45 -9.54
C LEU A 601 -10.57 15.15 -9.82
N ALA A 602 -10.25 13.93 -10.27
CA ALA A 602 -8.90 13.58 -10.71
C ALA A 602 -8.45 14.40 -11.92
N LEU A 603 -9.32 14.58 -12.92
CA LEU A 603 -9.02 15.39 -14.11
C LEU A 603 -8.93 16.88 -13.81
N CYS A 604 -9.71 17.40 -12.86
CA CYS A 604 -9.59 18.77 -12.38
C CYS A 604 -8.34 19.03 -11.51
N GLY A 605 -7.59 17.99 -11.18
CA GLY A 605 -6.44 18.08 -10.27
C GLY A 605 -6.81 18.37 -8.82
N ILE A 606 -8.03 18.03 -8.41
CA ILE A 606 -8.53 18.31 -7.07
C ILE A 606 -8.08 17.21 -6.10
N PRO A 607 -7.41 17.55 -4.98
CA PRO A 607 -7.15 16.62 -3.89
C PRO A 607 -8.47 16.20 -3.23
N ALA A 608 -8.86 14.93 -3.38
CA ALA A 608 -10.14 14.46 -2.88
C ALA A 608 -10.09 13.01 -2.40
N MET A 609 -10.94 12.75 -1.40
CA MET A 609 -11.31 11.42 -0.95
C MET A 609 -12.76 11.15 -1.37
N VAL A 610 -12.97 10.17 -2.25
CA VAL A 610 -14.28 9.80 -2.78
C VAL A 610 -14.68 8.44 -2.24
N ILE A 611 -15.80 8.39 -1.53
CA ILE A 611 -16.21 7.24 -0.73
C ILE A 611 -17.53 6.69 -1.26
N VAL A 612 -17.57 5.40 -1.56
CA VAL A 612 -18.81 4.66 -1.81
C VAL A 612 -19.36 4.23 -0.46
N GLY A 613 -20.51 4.74 -0.05
CA GLY A 613 -21.06 4.47 1.27
C GLY A 613 -22.37 5.18 1.56
N ASN A 614 -22.96 4.84 2.70
CA ASN A 614 -24.16 5.52 3.18
C ASN A 614 -23.79 6.50 4.29
N SER A 615 -23.89 7.78 3.99
CA SER A 615 -23.54 8.88 4.92
C SER A 615 -24.46 8.96 6.14
N LEU A 616 -25.67 8.42 6.07
CA LEU A 616 -26.59 8.40 7.21
C LEU A 616 -26.28 7.26 8.19
N SER A 617 -25.95 6.06 7.67
CA SER A 617 -25.59 4.91 8.52
C SER A 617 -24.10 4.83 8.85
N MET A 618 -23.28 5.69 8.24
CA MET A 618 -21.81 5.65 8.32
C MET A 618 -21.21 4.31 7.85
N GLU A 619 -21.95 3.55 7.02
CA GLU A 619 -21.46 2.35 6.36
C GLU A 619 -20.65 2.73 5.13
N LEU A 620 -19.36 2.99 5.33
CA LEU A 620 -18.41 3.32 4.27
C LEU A 620 -17.83 2.01 3.69
N ARG A 621 -18.02 1.77 2.38
CA ARG A 621 -17.67 0.51 1.72
C ARG A 621 -16.32 0.58 1.01
N GLN A 622 -16.02 1.68 0.34
CA GLN A 622 -14.82 1.82 -0.48
C GLN A 622 -14.37 3.27 -0.53
N THR A 623 -13.06 3.51 -0.44
CA THR A 623 -12.47 4.87 -0.47
C THR A 623 -11.47 4.97 -1.60
N TRP A 624 -11.62 5.99 -2.43
CA TRP A 624 -10.73 6.33 -3.54
C TRP A 624 -10.10 7.68 -3.29
N ARG A 625 -8.77 7.77 -3.40
CA ARG A 625 -8.02 9.02 -3.27
C ARG A 625 -7.60 9.46 -4.66
N THR A 626 -7.83 10.72 -5.02
CA THR A 626 -7.42 11.22 -6.35
C THR A 626 -5.90 11.25 -6.49
N PRO A 627 -5.35 11.24 -7.72
CA PRO A 627 -3.91 11.39 -7.95
C PRO A 627 -3.28 12.56 -7.20
N PHE A 628 -3.95 13.71 -7.16
CA PHE A 628 -3.47 14.91 -6.48
C PHE A 628 -3.45 14.76 -4.96
N TRP A 629 -4.36 13.97 -4.37
CA TRP A 629 -4.27 13.60 -2.97
C TRP A 629 -2.98 12.84 -2.68
N MET A 630 -2.66 11.85 -3.52
CA MET A 630 -1.50 10.97 -3.34
C MET A 630 -0.17 11.69 -3.56
N MET A 631 -0.07 12.50 -4.61
CA MET A 631 1.20 13.11 -5.04
C MET A 631 1.68 14.24 -4.13
N PHE A 632 0.76 14.98 -3.49
CA PHE A 632 1.09 16.21 -2.74
C PHE A 632 0.99 16.06 -1.22
N GLY A 633 1.05 14.82 -0.71
CA GLY A 633 1.16 14.55 0.72
C GLY A 633 -0.08 14.94 1.54
N TRP A 634 -1.26 14.96 0.91
CA TRP A 634 -2.51 15.37 1.55
C TRP A 634 -2.94 14.47 2.71
N GLU A 635 -2.50 13.20 2.72
CA GLU A 635 -2.71 12.29 3.85
C GLU A 635 -2.13 12.88 5.15
N ARG A 636 -0.93 13.46 5.10
CA ARG A 636 -0.28 14.08 6.27
C ARG A 636 -0.94 15.41 6.64
N LYS A 637 -1.22 16.26 5.65
CA LYS A 637 -1.90 17.55 5.86
C LYS A 637 -3.26 17.36 6.54
N TRP A 638 -3.99 16.32 6.13
CA TRP A 638 -5.29 15.99 6.71
C TRP A 638 -5.18 15.48 8.16
N ALA A 639 -4.21 14.60 8.45
CA ALA A 639 -3.99 14.11 9.81
C ALA A 639 -3.68 15.25 10.79
N HIS A 640 -2.84 16.20 10.40
CA HIS A 640 -2.51 17.37 11.23
C HIS A 640 -3.74 18.25 11.49
N GLU A 641 -4.59 18.47 10.48
CA GLU A 641 -5.80 19.27 10.67
C GLU A 641 -6.83 18.55 11.58
N GLN A 642 -6.94 17.22 11.49
CA GLN A 642 -7.78 16.43 12.39
C GLN A 642 -7.31 16.50 13.84
N GLU A 643 -5.99 16.43 14.06
CA GLU A 643 -5.40 16.61 15.39
C GLU A 643 -5.67 18.01 15.95
N ARG A 644 -5.50 19.05 15.11
CA ARG A 644 -5.79 20.44 15.50
C ARG A 644 -7.25 20.63 15.91
N GLN A 645 -8.19 20.07 15.15
CA GLN A 645 -9.63 20.13 15.48
C GLN A 645 -9.96 19.34 16.74
N THR A 646 -9.29 18.20 16.97
CA THR A 646 -9.46 17.41 18.19
C THR A 646 -8.96 18.17 19.42
N GLN A 647 -7.81 18.85 19.32
CA GLN A 647 -7.26 19.67 20.40
C GLN A 647 -8.13 20.90 20.70
N GLN A 648 -8.71 21.54 19.68
CA GLN A 648 -9.63 22.68 19.85
C GLN A 648 -10.98 22.30 20.46
N ASN A 649 -11.46 21.07 20.25
CA ASN A 649 -12.72 20.59 20.84
C ASN A 649 -12.58 20.07 22.30
N VAL A 650 -11.34 19.90 22.77
CA VAL A 650 -11.02 19.46 24.14
C VAL A 650 -10.70 20.64 25.07
N ALA A 651 -10.38 21.81 24.50
CA ALA A 651 -10.24 23.10 25.20
C ALA A 651 -11.60 23.82 25.29
#